data_AF-A0A7V2AMS5-F1
#
_entry.id   AF-A0A7V2AMS5-F1
#
_cell.length_a   1.000
_cell.length_b   1.000
_cell.length_c   1.000
_cell.angle_alpha   90.00
_cell.angle_beta   90.00
_cell.angle_gamma   90.00
#
_symmetry.space_group_name_H-M   'P 1'
#
loop_
_entity.id
_entity.type
_entity.pdbx_description
1 polymer ?
#
loop_
_entity_poly.entity_id
_entity_poly.type
_entity_poly.pdbx_seq_one_letter_code
_entity_poly.pdbx_strand_id
1 'polypeptide(L)'
;MRMQGKKDKSMKYLRIKVKHLLAIIMIILLAGLVRVSFMPHIMYLQAQFFQKTNKTEVSNAYYKKLAEKYPESRLSVEALHNRYRNEFRDCPDALNFMDETGGYSTFGTWSTGRRIMLEDLKNINAEFNTLTRYHSSHRLYYKVKMEVALLNWFGGNTTDALGMMNDVVVYGSKPVAEEALLYLGIMNMQLGEFDKAGELLGSRTMTDKAFKKYRKGLMDWVNFATGRTKEFKLSVDMTGVNFITVDTILDLNNYWPFENGFIRFDRLPEGKGAVAGKVTAGTSPIKGAVLKLHRATTFEDGGEGYDSLADAVTFSGPDGSYRFDDVPDGSFMIEVNIPWHRVRNMNYVHRSAERITKVSGGGEAVVNLQFNTSFDIDYTLSPDEKFLKVEWKPYPGAAYYSVRTGPLEKIQEKHIPDFFNATFYTGNIKETSFTVDIEEYRDIPARGTSYDNKGVFPGNFLGAFYQGGEYGITISALDSDGNIIAESRKVDSGQGVSVFSIAGVPLSPADRLFLDRKYEEAIKQYEKQYAENPDDLHSLRMLAHIYLNGYKQYESKGLDADKALKYFLELHGKSPSGYTCTSLGDTYGRIKKDYGKALQYYLEARGKHGLTDCLWDVGDIYLKLGEMAKARQYFEEYAGKTGDNYVYDRILFIDMLTGKHKALEEDLKLSGNSFTPEQKGIILKFADINTPGRFKEFFRLMDKGRRSEAEEWLKAQPDDEFKVFYQGMLALTYLVDEGSKPYQEAGKKLKAMQADAVLVDTLRLMGKSIFGLEF
;
A
#
# COMPACT_ATOMS: atom_id res chain seq x y z
N MET A 1 43.43 -14.02 -87.12
CA MET A 1 44.49 -13.09 -86.68
C MET A 1 44.52 -13.12 -85.15
N ARG A 2 45.71 -13.37 -84.56
CA ARG A 2 46.11 -13.45 -83.12
C ARG A 2 45.12 -12.87 -82.08
N MET A 3 44.86 -13.43 -80.90
CA MET A 3 45.71 -14.18 -79.96
C MET A 3 44.80 -14.78 -78.86
N GLN A 4 45.02 -16.03 -78.43
CA GLN A 4 44.62 -16.51 -77.09
C GLN A 4 45.34 -17.83 -76.78
N GLY A 5 45.82 -17.98 -75.53
CA GLY A 5 45.93 -19.30 -74.94
C GLY A 5 47.19 -19.62 -74.12
N LYS A 6 47.00 -19.57 -72.80
CA LYS A 6 47.61 -20.39 -71.73
C LYS A 6 49.00 -20.01 -71.21
N LYS A 7 49.00 -19.45 -69.99
CA LYS A 7 50.07 -19.63 -69.00
C LYS A 7 49.49 -20.33 -67.76
N ASP A 8 50.13 -21.44 -67.44
CA ASP A 8 49.87 -22.35 -66.33
C ASP A 8 50.23 -21.69 -64.99
N LYS A 9 49.36 -21.78 -63.97
CA LYS A 9 49.59 -21.24 -62.61
C LYS A 9 50.21 -22.33 -61.74
N SER A 10 51.52 -22.27 -61.50
CA SER A 10 52.18 -23.13 -60.51
C SER A 10 51.70 -22.77 -59.10
N MET A 11 51.07 -23.71 -58.38
CA MET A 11 50.82 -23.57 -56.95
C MET A 11 52.14 -23.61 -56.17
N LYS A 12 52.46 -22.50 -55.48
CA LYS A 12 53.59 -22.43 -54.54
C LYS A 12 53.18 -23.11 -53.23
N TYR A 13 53.80 -24.24 -52.91
CA TYR A 13 53.64 -24.88 -51.60
C TYR A 13 54.51 -24.15 -50.55
N LEU A 14 53.91 -23.75 -49.43
CA LEU A 14 54.62 -23.16 -48.30
C LEU A 14 55.33 -24.29 -47.51
N ARG A 15 56.65 -24.46 -47.68
CA ARG A 15 57.44 -25.43 -46.90
C ARG A 15 57.77 -24.87 -45.51
N ILE A 16 56.89 -25.11 -44.53
CA ILE A 16 57.17 -24.79 -43.11
C ILE A 16 58.00 -25.92 -42.51
N LYS A 17 59.21 -25.63 -41.99
CA LYS A 17 59.99 -26.63 -41.25
C LYS A 17 59.23 -27.03 -39.98
N VAL A 18 59.12 -28.32 -39.67
CA VAL A 18 58.37 -28.88 -38.53
C VAL A 18 58.58 -28.12 -37.22
N LYS A 19 59.81 -27.67 -36.93
CA LYS A 19 60.13 -26.85 -35.75
C LYS A 19 59.35 -25.52 -35.65
N HIS A 20 59.05 -24.87 -36.77
CA HIS A 20 58.27 -23.62 -36.77
C HIS A 20 56.77 -23.90 -36.67
N LEU A 21 56.29 -25.03 -37.23
CA LEU A 21 54.91 -25.46 -37.05
C LEU A 21 54.64 -25.80 -35.57
N LEU A 22 55.55 -26.54 -34.93
CA LEU A 22 55.50 -26.82 -33.49
C LEU A 22 55.56 -25.55 -32.64
N ALA A 23 56.40 -24.58 -33.02
CA ALA A 23 56.45 -23.28 -32.34
C ALA A 23 55.14 -22.49 -32.47
N ILE A 24 54.51 -22.47 -33.65
CA ILE A 24 53.21 -21.81 -33.87
C ILE A 24 52.11 -22.50 -33.06
N ILE A 25 52.06 -23.83 -33.06
CA ILE A 25 51.10 -24.60 -32.24
C ILE A 25 51.33 -24.29 -30.76
N MET A 26 52.58 -24.25 -30.30
CA MET A 26 52.91 -23.90 -28.92
C MET A 26 52.50 -22.47 -28.55
N ILE A 27 52.67 -21.50 -29.46
CA ILE A 27 52.21 -20.12 -29.27
C ILE A 27 50.68 -20.05 -29.20
N ILE A 28 49.96 -20.77 -30.06
CA ILE A 28 48.50 -20.83 -30.04
C ILE A 28 48.01 -21.49 -28.74
N LEU A 29 48.66 -22.57 -28.30
CA LEU A 29 48.36 -23.23 -27.04
C LEU A 29 48.65 -22.32 -25.84
N LEU A 30 49.79 -21.62 -25.82
CA LEU A 30 50.14 -20.62 -24.80
C LEU A 30 49.15 -19.46 -24.79
N ALA A 31 48.79 -18.92 -25.96
CA ALA A 31 47.80 -17.85 -26.07
C ALA A 31 46.41 -18.31 -25.63
N GLY A 32 46.02 -19.55 -25.95
CA GLY A 32 44.80 -20.18 -25.46
C GLY A 32 44.81 -20.38 -23.94
N LEU A 33 45.93 -20.85 -23.39
CA LEU A 33 46.12 -21.09 -21.96
C LEU A 33 46.15 -19.79 -21.15
N VAL A 34 46.84 -18.75 -21.65
CA VAL A 34 46.78 -17.39 -21.11
C VAL A 34 45.35 -16.87 -21.17
N ARG A 35 44.66 -17.01 -22.31
CA ARG A 35 43.27 -16.57 -22.44
C ARG A 35 42.36 -17.25 -21.41
N VAL A 36 42.51 -18.55 -21.17
CA VAL A 36 41.72 -19.28 -20.16
C VAL A 36 42.09 -18.87 -18.74
N SER A 37 43.37 -18.78 -18.41
CA SER A 37 43.85 -18.43 -17.06
C SER A 37 43.54 -16.98 -16.65
N PHE A 38 43.51 -16.05 -17.60
CA PHE A 38 43.20 -14.63 -17.33
C PHE A 38 41.73 -14.27 -17.54
N MET A 39 40.91 -15.13 -18.17
CA MET A 39 39.48 -14.83 -18.38
C MET A 39 38.72 -14.53 -17.07
N PRO A 40 38.94 -15.26 -15.95
CA PRO A 40 38.29 -14.93 -14.68
C PRO A 40 38.54 -13.49 -14.23
N HIS A 41 39.79 -13.00 -14.40
CA HIS A 41 40.18 -11.65 -14.02
C HIS A 41 39.54 -10.60 -14.93
N ILE A 42 39.47 -10.87 -16.25
CA ILE A 42 38.81 -9.98 -17.21
C ILE A 42 37.33 -9.84 -16.87
N MET A 43 36.63 -10.96 -16.62
CA MET A 43 35.21 -10.94 -16.27
C MET A 43 34.95 -10.21 -14.95
N TYR A 44 35.80 -10.43 -13.96
CA TYR A 44 35.72 -9.72 -12.68
C TYR A 44 35.93 -8.21 -12.83
N LEU A 45 36.93 -7.78 -13.61
CA LEU A 45 37.18 -6.36 -13.90
C LEU A 45 36.04 -5.72 -14.68
N GLN A 46 35.44 -6.44 -15.64
CA GLN A 46 34.24 -5.99 -16.36
C GLN A 46 33.07 -5.80 -15.39
N ALA A 47 32.83 -6.77 -14.51
CA ALA A 47 31.79 -6.68 -13.50
C ALA A 47 31.98 -5.45 -12.60
N GLN A 48 33.21 -5.22 -12.09
CA GLN A 48 33.55 -4.05 -11.28
C GLN A 48 33.38 -2.72 -12.05
N PHE A 49 33.76 -2.69 -13.33
CA PHE A 49 33.55 -1.51 -14.17
C PHE A 49 32.07 -1.16 -14.34
N PHE A 50 31.22 -2.17 -14.60
CA PHE A 50 29.77 -1.96 -14.68
C PHE A 50 29.18 -1.55 -13.33
N GLN A 51 29.67 -2.10 -12.22
CA GLN A 51 29.26 -1.69 -10.88
C GLN A 51 29.58 -0.22 -10.58
N LYS A 52 30.76 0.26 -10.99
CA LYS A 52 31.18 1.67 -10.82
C LYS A 52 30.41 2.64 -11.71
N THR A 53 29.76 2.14 -12.78
CA THR A 53 28.94 2.94 -13.70
C THR A 53 27.44 2.81 -13.42
N ASN A 54 27.07 2.32 -12.22
CA ASN A 54 25.68 2.09 -11.78
C ASN A 54 24.87 1.16 -12.71
N LYS A 55 25.53 0.25 -13.43
CA LYS A 55 24.88 -0.79 -14.26
C LYS A 55 24.87 -2.12 -13.51
N THR A 56 24.11 -2.19 -12.42
CA THR A 56 24.14 -3.30 -11.46
C THR A 56 23.73 -4.64 -12.08
N GLU A 57 22.67 -4.68 -12.88
CA GLU A 57 22.21 -5.92 -13.52
C GLU A 57 23.28 -6.53 -14.42
N VAL A 58 23.94 -5.69 -15.24
CA VAL A 58 25.02 -6.11 -16.11
C VAL A 58 26.20 -6.62 -15.27
N SER A 59 26.53 -5.92 -14.19
CA SER A 59 27.56 -6.36 -13.22
C SER A 59 27.23 -7.75 -12.64
N ASN A 60 26.00 -7.95 -12.16
CA ASN A 60 25.53 -9.22 -11.59
C ASN A 60 25.57 -10.34 -12.62
N ALA A 61 25.25 -10.07 -13.89
CA ALA A 61 25.35 -11.05 -14.97
C ALA A 61 26.82 -11.51 -15.19
N TYR A 62 27.79 -10.60 -15.12
CA TYR A 62 29.21 -10.97 -15.20
C TYR A 62 29.68 -11.74 -13.97
N TYR A 63 29.30 -11.31 -12.76
CA TYR A 63 29.63 -12.03 -11.52
C TYR A 63 29.06 -13.46 -11.51
N LYS A 64 27.79 -13.62 -11.89
CA LYS A 64 27.13 -14.92 -12.03
C LYS A 64 27.87 -15.81 -13.03
N LYS A 65 28.11 -15.29 -14.23
CA LYS A 65 28.79 -16.04 -15.30
C LYS A 65 30.22 -16.45 -14.92
N LEU A 66 30.92 -15.62 -14.14
CA LEU A 66 32.25 -15.94 -13.61
C LEU A 66 32.17 -17.15 -12.67
N ALA A 67 31.25 -17.11 -11.70
CA ALA A 67 31.06 -18.19 -10.74
C ALA A 67 30.58 -19.50 -11.39
N GLU A 68 29.76 -19.43 -12.44
CA GLU A 68 29.28 -20.60 -13.18
C GLU A 68 30.37 -21.23 -14.06
N LYS A 69 31.17 -20.41 -14.76
CA LYS A 69 32.11 -20.90 -15.77
C LYS A 69 33.48 -21.26 -15.20
N TYR A 70 33.89 -20.60 -14.11
CA TYR A 70 35.18 -20.81 -13.47
C TYR A 70 35.00 -21.01 -11.94
N PRO A 71 34.20 -21.99 -11.51
CA PRO A 71 33.87 -22.19 -10.10
C PRO A 71 35.08 -22.49 -9.21
N GLU A 72 36.20 -22.93 -9.78
CA GLU A 72 37.48 -23.16 -9.12
C GLU A 72 38.34 -21.90 -8.93
N SER A 73 37.97 -20.79 -9.59
CA SER A 73 38.68 -19.53 -9.46
C SER A 73 38.37 -18.86 -8.13
N ARG A 74 39.39 -18.44 -7.39
CA ARG A 74 39.19 -17.68 -6.14
C ARG A 74 38.35 -16.40 -6.33
N LEU A 75 38.39 -15.81 -7.53
CA LEU A 75 37.58 -14.64 -7.88
C LEU A 75 36.08 -14.94 -7.90
N SER A 76 35.67 -16.21 -8.05
CA SER A 76 34.27 -16.61 -8.00
C SER A 76 33.65 -16.39 -6.62
N VAL A 77 34.45 -16.51 -5.54
CA VAL A 77 33.98 -16.19 -4.18
C VAL A 77 33.76 -14.69 -4.02
N GLU A 78 34.68 -13.87 -4.51
CA GLU A 78 34.54 -12.41 -4.47
C GLU A 78 33.40 -11.91 -5.39
N ALA A 79 33.22 -12.57 -6.54
CA ALA A 79 32.14 -12.30 -7.48
C ALA A 79 30.77 -12.57 -6.85
N LEU A 80 30.59 -13.74 -6.22
CA LEU A 80 29.34 -14.07 -5.55
C LEU A 80 29.10 -13.16 -4.35
N HIS A 81 30.11 -12.85 -3.55
CA HIS A 81 30.02 -11.87 -2.47
C HIS A 81 29.50 -10.50 -2.97
N ASN A 82 30.11 -9.96 -4.04
CA ASN A 82 29.68 -8.68 -4.61
C ASN A 82 28.28 -8.76 -5.23
N ARG A 83 27.93 -9.87 -5.88
CA ARG A 83 26.58 -10.09 -6.44
C ARG A 83 25.52 -10.13 -5.34
N TYR A 84 25.72 -10.91 -4.28
CA TYR A 84 24.76 -10.97 -3.16
C TYR A 84 24.67 -9.61 -2.44
N ARG A 85 25.79 -8.90 -2.27
CA ARG A 85 25.77 -7.50 -1.78
C ARG A 85 24.96 -6.57 -2.68
N ASN A 86 25.00 -6.75 -3.99
CA ASN A 86 24.17 -5.96 -4.90
C ASN A 86 22.68 -6.32 -4.74
N GLU A 87 22.33 -7.58 -4.46
CA GLU A 87 20.94 -7.94 -4.13
C GLU A 87 20.45 -7.19 -2.90
N PHE A 88 21.28 -7.06 -1.86
CA PHE A 88 20.94 -6.24 -0.69
C PHE A 88 20.96 -4.73 -0.95
N ARG A 89 21.87 -4.23 -1.79
CA ARG A 89 21.96 -2.79 -2.12
C ARG A 89 20.77 -2.30 -2.94
N ASP A 90 20.35 -3.11 -3.90
CA ASP A 90 19.18 -2.81 -4.75
C ASP A 90 17.86 -3.14 -4.02
N CYS A 91 17.96 -3.66 -2.79
CA CYS A 91 16.84 -3.90 -1.87
C CYS A 91 17.16 -3.24 -0.51
N PRO A 92 17.19 -1.90 -0.41
CA PRO A 92 17.40 -1.22 0.86
C PRO A 92 16.39 -1.69 1.93
N ASP A 93 15.16 -2.04 1.51
CA ASP A 93 14.12 -2.62 2.38
C ASP A 93 14.35 -4.10 2.76
N ALA A 94 15.24 -4.82 2.07
CA ALA A 94 15.65 -6.17 2.47
C ALA A 94 16.79 -6.14 3.51
N LEU A 95 17.52 -5.03 3.63
CA LEU A 95 18.47 -4.85 4.74
C LEU A 95 17.75 -4.58 6.07
N ASN A 96 16.50 -4.17 5.97
CA ASN A 96 15.58 -3.96 7.05
C ASN A 96 14.99 -5.29 7.53
N PHE A 97 15.73 -6.01 8.38
CA PHE A 97 15.40 -7.37 8.80
C PHE A 97 13.99 -7.52 9.43
N MET A 98 13.35 -6.40 9.82
CA MET A 98 11.99 -6.34 10.37
C MET A 98 10.90 -5.87 9.37
N ASP A 99 11.22 -5.34 8.19
CA ASP A 99 10.23 -5.18 7.08
C ASP A 99 9.71 -6.53 6.57
N GLU A 100 10.40 -7.62 6.91
CA GLU A 100 9.93 -8.99 6.76
C GLU A 100 8.68 -9.29 7.61
N THR A 101 8.42 -8.48 8.63
CA THR A 101 7.17 -8.52 9.37
C THR A 101 6.13 -7.67 8.66
N GLY A 102 5.08 -8.31 8.12
CA GLY A 102 3.95 -7.58 7.58
C GLY A 102 3.22 -6.89 8.72
N GLY A 103 2.93 -5.59 8.58
CA GLY A 103 2.04 -4.87 9.46
C GLY A 103 0.60 -5.17 9.06
N TYR A 104 -0.08 -5.99 9.86
CA TYR A 104 -1.50 -6.27 9.68
C TYR A 104 -2.25 -5.54 10.77
N SER A 105 -3.12 -4.62 10.40
CA SER A 105 -3.93 -3.88 11.36
C SER A 105 -5.40 -4.21 11.19
N THR A 106 -6.19 -3.92 12.21
CA THR A 106 -7.65 -3.94 12.12
C THR A 106 -8.18 -3.02 11.00
N PHE A 107 -7.38 -2.05 10.55
CA PHE A 107 -7.72 -1.12 9.46
C PHE A 107 -7.33 -1.64 8.06
N GLY A 108 -6.19 -2.31 7.93
CA GLY A 108 -5.60 -2.66 6.64
C GLY A 108 -4.26 -3.38 6.76
N THR A 109 -3.73 -3.84 5.63
CA THR A 109 -2.44 -4.51 5.55
C THR A 109 -1.41 -3.63 4.84
N TRP A 110 -0.25 -3.45 5.45
CA TRP A 110 0.88 -2.76 4.83
C TRP A 110 2.06 -3.72 4.79
N SER A 111 2.57 -3.99 3.58
CA SER A 111 3.82 -4.74 3.41
C SER A 111 4.87 -3.81 2.83
N THR A 112 5.89 -3.50 3.61
CA THR A 112 7.00 -2.60 3.23
C THR A 112 8.23 -3.35 2.74
N GLY A 113 8.35 -4.64 3.02
CA GLY A 113 9.52 -5.44 2.61
C GLY A 113 9.44 -6.00 1.19
N ARG A 114 10.46 -5.71 0.37
CA ARG A 114 10.69 -6.38 -0.91
C ARG A 114 11.20 -7.80 -0.66
N ARG A 115 10.44 -8.81 -1.09
CA ARG A 115 10.74 -10.24 -0.86
C ARG A 115 11.59 -10.86 -1.97
N ILE A 116 12.43 -11.85 -1.64
CA ILE A 116 13.24 -12.59 -2.64
C ILE A 116 12.36 -13.65 -3.32
N MET A 117 12.29 -13.62 -4.65
CA MET A 117 11.54 -14.61 -5.43
C MET A 117 12.10 -16.02 -5.19
N LEU A 118 11.22 -17.03 -5.09
CA LEU A 118 11.64 -18.41 -4.86
C LEU A 118 12.60 -18.93 -5.94
N GLU A 119 12.41 -18.52 -7.19
CA GLU A 119 13.26 -18.95 -8.31
C GLU A 119 14.67 -18.34 -8.21
N ASP A 120 14.76 -17.07 -7.82
CA ASP A 120 16.05 -16.44 -7.52
C ASP A 120 16.74 -17.13 -6.36
N LEU A 121 15.99 -17.51 -5.33
CA LEU A 121 16.53 -18.23 -4.19
C LEU A 121 17.09 -19.61 -4.56
N LYS A 122 16.41 -20.37 -5.44
CA LYS A 122 16.94 -21.64 -5.97
C LYS A 122 18.28 -21.42 -6.67
N ASN A 123 18.38 -20.38 -7.50
CA ASN A 123 19.62 -20.04 -8.22
C ASN A 123 20.73 -19.66 -7.24
N ILE A 124 20.44 -18.80 -6.25
CA ILE A 124 21.38 -18.40 -5.19
C ILE A 124 21.92 -19.63 -4.45
N ASN A 125 21.04 -20.55 -4.06
CA ASN A 125 21.43 -21.78 -3.36
C ASN A 125 22.27 -22.72 -4.25
N ALA A 126 21.95 -22.83 -5.54
CA ALA A 126 22.73 -23.63 -6.48
C ALA A 126 24.16 -23.06 -6.70
N GLU A 127 24.28 -21.74 -6.81
CA GLU A 127 25.56 -21.03 -6.90
C GLU A 127 26.40 -21.27 -5.63
N PHE A 128 25.79 -21.11 -4.44
CA PHE A 128 26.48 -21.33 -3.16
C PHE A 128 26.91 -22.80 -2.96
N ASN A 129 26.09 -23.76 -3.38
CA ASN A 129 26.44 -25.18 -3.36
C ASN A 129 27.65 -25.47 -4.24
N THR A 130 27.74 -24.82 -5.40
CA THR A 130 28.91 -24.93 -6.29
C THR A 130 30.14 -24.34 -5.62
N LEU A 131 30.04 -23.13 -5.06
CA LEU A 131 31.13 -22.49 -4.32
C LEU A 131 31.64 -23.35 -3.16
N THR A 132 30.74 -23.99 -2.41
CA THR A 132 31.09 -24.87 -1.27
C THR A 132 32.00 -26.04 -1.69
N ARG A 133 31.84 -26.58 -2.90
CA ARG A 133 32.68 -27.69 -3.40
C ARG A 133 34.13 -27.29 -3.65
N TYR A 134 34.38 -26.03 -4.05
CA TYR A 134 35.71 -25.56 -4.46
C TYR A 134 36.40 -24.67 -3.43
N HIS A 135 35.64 -24.00 -2.56
CA HIS A 135 36.13 -22.84 -1.81
C HIS A 135 35.73 -22.80 -0.33
N SER A 136 35.46 -23.96 0.29
CA SER A 136 35.14 -24.05 1.73
C SER A 136 36.24 -23.49 2.66
N SER A 137 37.49 -23.44 2.20
CA SER A 137 38.63 -22.86 2.93
C SER A 137 38.88 -21.38 2.63
N HIS A 138 38.08 -20.75 1.76
CA HIS A 138 38.28 -19.35 1.39
C HIS A 138 37.92 -18.40 2.55
N ARG A 139 38.68 -17.31 2.74
CA ARG A 139 38.48 -16.36 3.85
C ARG A 139 37.07 -15.73 3.89
N LEU A 140 36.43 -15.60 2.73
CA LEU A 140 35.09 -15.04 2.58
C LEU A 140 33.98 -16.11 2.60
N TYR A 141 34.31 -17.40 2.67
CA TYR A 141 33.34 -18.48 2.57
C TYR A 141 32.17 -18.30 3.56
N TYR A 142 32.48 -18.11 4.85
CA TYR A 142 31.45 -17.92 5.87
C TYR A 142 30.72 -16.59 5.79
N LYS A 143 31.35 -15.54 5.22
CA LYS A 143 30.66 -14.27 4.96
C LYS A 143 29.61 -14.44 3.85
N VAL A 144 29.98 -15.13 2.77
CA VAL A 144 29.05 -15.50 1.68
C VAL A 144 27.96 -16.46 2.19
N LYS A 145 28.30 -17.43 3.05
CA LYS A 145 27.31 -18.32 3.66
C LYS A 145 26.28 -17.57 4.49
N MET A 146 26.72 -16.56 5.24
CA MET A 146 25.83 -15.68 6.01
C MET A 146 24.91 -14.87 5.09
N GLU A 147 25.45 -14.29 4.01
CA GLU A 147 24.67 -13.59 2.98
C GLU A 147 23.58 -14.48 2.38
N VAL A 148 23.94 -15.72 2.01
CA VAL A 148 22.99 -16.70 1.49
C VAL A 148 21.96 -17.12 2.56
N ALA A 149 22.36 -17.23 3.83
CA ALA A 149 21.44 -17.50 4.92
C ALA A 149 20.39 -16.39 5.08
N LEU A 150 20.80 -15.12 4.98
CA LEU A 150 19.89 -13.97 5.00
C LEU A 150 18.95 -13.98 3.79
N LEU A 151 19.47 -14.25 2.58
CA LEU A 151 18.63 -14.37 1.38
C LEU A 151 17.61 -15.52 1.50
N ASN A 152 17.99 -16.64 2.11
CA ASN A 152 17.06 -17.73 2.42
C ASN A 152 15.99 -17.30 3.42
N TRP A 153 16.35 -16.51 4.43
CA TRP A 153 15.38 -15.96 5.37
C TRP A 153 14.35 -15.07 4.66
N PHE A 154 14.83 -14.14 3.83
CA PHE A 154 14.01 -13.20 3.05
C PHE A 154 13.20 -13.86 1.92
N GLY A 155 13.62 -15.05 1.47
CA GLY A 155 12.84 -15.90 0.56
C GLY A 155 11.93 -16.90 1.27
N GLY A 156 11.85 -16.88 2.61
CA GLY A 156 10.97 -17.74 3.41
C GLY A 156 11.44 -19.18 3.59
N ASN A 157 12.71 -19.48 3.29
CA ASN A 157 13.34 -20.78 3.56
C ASN A 157 14.00 -20.78 4.96
N THR A 158 13.16 -20.74 5.99
CA THR A 158 13.55 -20.59 7.40
C THR A 158 14.52 -21.68 7.88
N THR A 159 14.32 -22.93 7.48
CA THR A 159 15.16 -24.06 7.93
C THR A 159 16.60 -23.93 7.44
N ASP A 160 16.79 -23.70 6.14
CA ASP A 160 18.13 -23.55 5.56
C ASP A 160 18.80 -22.28 6.07
N ALA A 161 18.06 -21.18 6.21
CA ALA A 161 18.55 -19.93 6.77
C ALA A 161 19.13 -20.14 8.19
N LEU A 162 18.35 -20.75 9.10
CA LEU A 162 18.79 -21.04 10.46
C LEU A 162 19.98 -22.02 10.50
N GLY A 163 19.97 -23.06 9.67
CA GLY A 163 21.06 -24.03 9.59
C GLY A 163 22.37 -23.38 9.13
N MET A 164 22.32 -22.62 8.04
CA MET A 164 23.48 -21.89 7.52
C MET A 164 24.00 -20.84 8.50
N MET A 165 23.11 -20.10 9.16
CA MET A 165 23.48 -19.08 10.13
C MET A 165 24.15 -19.68 11.38
N ASN A 166 23.65 -20.81 11.89
CA ASN A 166 24.30 -21.55 12.97
C ASN A 166 25.71 -22.00 12.59
N ASP A 167 25.90 -22.54 11.38
CA ASP A 167 27.23 -22.92 10.90
C ASP A 167 28.20 -21.73 10.87
N VAL A 168 27.72 -20.55 10.47
CA VAL A 168 28.54 -19.32 10.46
C VAL A 168 28.94 -18.92 11.89
N VAL A 169 28.03 -19.02 12.87
CA VAL A 169 28.34 -18.73 14.28
C VAL A 169 29.42 -19.67 14.83
N VAL A 170 29.38 -20.95 14.43
CA VAL A 170 30.30 -21.98 14.91
C VAL A 170 31.68 -21.87 14.24
N TYR A 171 31.71 -21.76 12.92
CA TYR A 171 32.93 -21.93 12.13
C TYR A 171 33.46 -20.65 11.47
N GLY A 172 32.69 -19.57 11.49
CA GLY A 172 33.08 -18.28 10.91
C GLY A 172 34.26 -17.63 11.65
N SER A 173 34.92 -16.68 10.99
CA SER A 173 35.89 -15.82 11.66
C SER A 173 35.17 -14.99 12.74
N LYS A 174 35.88 -14.58 13.79
CA LYS A 174 35.27 -13.92 14.95
C LYS A 174 34.32 -12.75 14.59
N PRO A 175 34.68 -11.79 13.72
CA PRO A 175 33.75 -10.72 13.34
C PRO A 175 32.50 -11.23 12.62
N VAL A 176 32.65 -12.22 11.73
CA VAL A 176 31.54 -12.80 10.97
C VAL A 176 30.63 -13.64 11.87
N ALA A 177 31.21 -14.37 12.84
CA ALA A 177 30.46 -15.16 13.82
C ALA A 177 29.69 -14.27 14.80
N GLU A 178 30.25 -13.13 15.22
CA GLU A 178 29.56 -12.14 16.05
C GLU A 178 28.39 -11.49 15.30
N GLU A 179 28.59 -11.11 14.02
CA GLU A 179 27.53 -10.59 13.14
C GLU A 179 26.40 -11.62 12.94
N ALA A 180 26.75 -12.87 12.60
CA ALA A 180 25.80 -13.97 12.44
C ALA A 180 25.02 -14.27 13.73
N LEU A 181 25.64 -14.12 14.90
CA LEU A 181 24.97 -14.35 16.19
C LEU A 181 23.87 -13.32 16.46
N LEU A 182 24.07 -12.06 16.05
CA LEU A 182 23.03 -11.03 16.14
C LEU A 182 21.83 -11.39 15.26
N TYR A 183 22.07 -11.73 13.99
CA TYR A 183 21.00 -12.14 13.07
C TYR A 183 20.28 -13.40 13.55
N LEU A 184 21.01 -14.40 14.02
CA LEU A 184 20.41 -15.62 14.56
C LEU A 184 19.54 -15.32 15.78
N GLY A 185 19.95 -14.41 16.67
CA GLY A 185 19.13 -13.92 17.77
C GLY A 185 17.82 -13.31 17.27
N ILE A 186 17.89 -12.40 16.29
CA ILE A 186 16.72 -11.74 15.70
C ILE A 186 15.78 -12.76 15.03
N MET A 187 16.32 -13.71 14.25
CA MET A 187 15.54 -14.79 13.62
C MET A 187 14.76 -15.60 14.67
N ASN A 188 15.37 -15.94 15.81
CA ASN A 188 14.68 -16.66 16.88
C ASN A 188 13.63 -15.78 17.56
N MET A 189 13.88 -14.47 17.76
CA MET A 189 12.87 -13.53 18.27
C MET A 189 11.66 -13.43 17.33
N GLN A 190 11.87 -13.36 16.02
CA GLN A 190 10.81 -13.34 15.00
C GLN A 190 9.95 -14.62 14.97
N LEU A 191 10.54 -15.76 15.35
CA LEU A 191 9.84 -17.02 15.54
C LEU A 191 9.13 -17.11 16.91
N GLY A 192 9.28 -16.12 17.77
CA GLY A 192 8.76 -16.12 19.14
C GLY A 192 9.62 -16.91 20.13
N GLU A 193 10.80 -17.38 19.73
CA GLU A 193 11.73 -18.14 20.56
C GLU A 193 12.65 -17.20 21.37
N PHE A 194 12.04 -16.35 22.22
CA PHE A 194 12.75 -15.31 22.98
C PHE A 194 13.77 -15.87 23.98
N ASP A 195 13.46 -16.98 24.66
CA ASP A 195 14.40 -17.61 25.61
C ASP A 195 15.66 -18.09 24.88
N LYS A 196 15.47 -18.81 23.77
CA LYS A 196 16.56 -19.27 22.91
C LYS A 196 17.35 -18.12 22.31
N ALA A 197 16.69 -17.03 21.89
CA ALA A 197 17.37 -15.82 21.45
C ALA A 197 18.24 -15.23 22.57
N GLY A 198 17.73 -15.18 23.80
CA GLY A 198 18.47 -14.75 24.98
C GLY A 198 19.68 -15.61 25.29
N GLU A 199 19.54 -16.94 25.22
CA GLU A 199 20.65 -17.88 25.39
C GLU A 199 21.73 -17.69 24.33
N LEU A 200 21.33 -17.57 23.06
CA LEU A 200 22.23 -17.35 21.93
C LEU A 200 22.99 -16.04 22.09
N LEU A 201 22.28 -14.93 22.29
CA LEU A 201 22.89 -13.62 22.53
C LEU A 201 23.75 -13.64 23.79
N GLY A 202 23.38 -14.41 24.81
CA GLY A 202 24.14 -14.63 26.06
C GLY A 202 25.43 -15.43 25.89
N SER A 203 25.50 -16.31 24.88
CA SER A 203 26.53 -17.35 24.76
C SER A 203 27.95 -16.82 24.52
N ARG A 204 28.10 -15.60 24.00
CA ARG A 204 29.40 -15.00 23.66
C ARG A 204 29.44 -13.52 23.97
N THR A 205 30.63 -13.03 24.33
CA THR A 205 30.91 -11.61 24.48
C THR A 205 31.30 -11.01 23.13
N MET A 206 30.56 -9.99 22.68
CA MET A 206 30.88 -9.24 21.47
C MET A 206 32.19 -8.47 21.66
N THR A 207 33.02 -8.38 20.62
CA THR A 207 34.24 -7.56 20.67
C THR A 207 34.06 -6.21 20.01
N ASP A 208 33.32 -6.16 18.90
CA ASP A 208 33.00 -4.93 18.21
C ASP A 208 32.08 -4.02 19.07
N LYS A 209 32.36 -2.71 19.07
CA LYS A 209 31.63 -1.74 19.90
C LYS A 209 30.17 -1.58 19.44
N ALA A 210 29.93 -1.58 18.14
CA ALA A 210 28.58 -1.51 17.59
C ALA A 210 27.82 -2.81 17.90
N PHE A 211 28.45 -3.98 17.73
CA PHE A 211 27.80 -5.27 18.05
C PHE A 211 27.46 -5.40 19.54
N LYS A 212 28.29 -4.88 20.44
CA LYS A 212 27.95 -4.79 21.88
C LYS A 212 26.68 -3.97 22.11
N LYS A 213 26.54 -2.84 21.43
CA LYS A 213 25.37 -1.95 21.53
C LYS A 213 24.12 -2.65 20.99
N TYR A 214 24.19 -3.25 19.80
CA TYR A 214 23.08 -3.99 19.21
C TYR A 214 22.64 -5.17 20.06
N ARG A 215 23.59 -6.00 20.51
CA ARG A 215 23.31 -7.12 21.43
C ARG A 215 22.59 -6.65 22.69
N LYS A 216 23.01 -5.52 23.28
CA LYS A 216 22.36 -4.98 24.48
C LYS A 216 20.89 -4.65 24.19
N GLY A 217 20.62 -3.92 23.10
CA GLY A 217 19.25 -3.62 22.68
C GLY A 217 18.41 -4.88 22.46
N LEU A 218 18.94 -5.88 21.75
CA LEU A 218 18.25 -7.16 21.56
C LEU A 218 17.98 -7.90 22.88
N MET A 219 18.93 -7.88 23.83
CA MET A 219 18.73 -8.47 25.15
C MET A 219 17.67 -7.74 25.98
N ASP A 220 17.58 -6.42 25.88
CA ASP A 220 16.50 -5.66 26.52
C ASP A 220 15.13 -6.10 25.97
N TRP A 221 15.02 -6.33 24.66
CA TRP A 221 13.80 -6.88 24.04
C TRP A 221 13.47 -8.29 24.50
N VAL A 222 14.47 -9.16 24.57
CA VAL A 222 14.29 -10.51 25.11
C VAL A 222 13.80 -10.43 26.56
N ASN A 223 14.37 -9.55 27.39
CA ASN A 223 13.93 -9.37 28.77
C ASN A 223 12.48 -8.85 28.84
N PHE A 224 12.12 -7.87 28.01
CA PHE A 224 10.76 -7.35 27.92
C PHE A 224 9.75 -8.44 27.52
N ALA A 225 10.01 -9.15 26.41
CA ALA A 225 9.13 -10.20 25.90
C ALA A 225 8.99 -11.41 26.85
N THR A 226 9.98 -11.64 27.72
CA THR A 226 9.97 -12.73 28.71
C THR A 226 9.51 -12.29 30.11
N GLY A 227 9.00 -11.05 30.25
CA GLY A 227 8.49 -10.53 31.53
C GLY A 227 9.57 -10.24 32.58
N ARG A 228 10.85 -10.22 32.18
CA ARG A 228 12.01 -9.88 33.03
C ARG A 228 12.15 -8.36 33.17
N THR A 229 11.15 -7.75 33.80
CA THR A 229 11.00 -6.29 33.90
C THR A 229 12.08 -5.61 34.75
N LYS A 230 12.72 -6.34 35.68
CA LYS A 230 13.84 -5.82 36.50
C LYS A 230 15.13 -5.71 35.68
N GLU A 231 15.31 -6.62 34.73
CA GLU A 231 16.45 -6.69 33.82
C GLU A 231 16.24 -5.81 32.58
N PHE A 232 14.98 -5.55 32.21
CA PHE A 232 14.64 -4.61 31.15
C PHE A 232 15.07 -3.20 31.54
N LYS A 233 16.12 -2.71 30.88
CA LYS A 233 16.57 -1.32 31.01
C LYS A 233 16.43 -0.69 29.65
N LEU A 234 15.51 0.24 29.50
CA LEU A 234 15.33 0.94 28.23
C LEU A 234 16.63 1.66 27.84
N SER A 235 17.41 1.10 26.93
CA SER A 235 18.61 1.74 26.42
C SER A 235 18.24 2.68 25.27
N VAL A 236 17.77 3.88 25.62
CA VAL A 236 17.26 4.91 24.68
C VAL A 236 18.36 5.48 23.76
N ASP A 237 19.63 5.20 24.01
CA ASP A 237 20.73 5.84 23.29
C ASP A 237 21.15 5.08 22.02
N MET A 238 20.20 4.84 21.10
CA MET A 238 20.51 4.34 19.75
C MET A 238 20.73 5.46 18.72
N THR A 239 20.13 6.62 18.94
CA THR A 239 20.04 7.83 18.08
C THR A 239 21.36 8.51 17.65
N GLY A 240 22.52 8.03 18.12
CA GLY A 240 23.82 8.65 17.89
C GLY A 240 24.76 7.90 16.93
N VAL A 241 24.33 6.83 16.25
CA VAL A 241 25.22 6.07 15.35
C VAL A 241 25.21 6.68 13.95
N ASN A 242 25.95 7.77 13.77
CA ASN A 242 26.30 8.20 12.41
C ASN A 242 27.18 7.14 11.73
N PHE A 243 26.66 6.67 10.61
CA PHE A 243 27.17 5.69 9.65
C PHE A 243 28.69 5.60 9.54
N ILE A 244 29.24 4.41 9.81
CA ILE A 244 30.36 3.93 8.99
C ILE A 244 29.73 3.22 7.80
N THR A 245 29.63 3.95 6.70
CA THR A 245 29.41 3.37 5.39
C THR A 245 30.57 2.44 5.02
N VAL A 246 30.21 1.31 4.41
CA VAL A 246 31.08 0.34 3.71
C VAL A 246 31.80 -0.70 4.60
N ASP A 247 31.10 -1.79 4.95
CA ASP A 247 31.58 -3.21 4.83
C ASP A 247 30.76 -4.25 5.61
N THR A 248 29.80 -3.83 6.44
CA THR A 248 28.86 -4.75 7.13
C THR A 248 27.48 -4.70 6.46
N ILE A 249 26.76 -5.84 6.48
CA ILE A 249 25.38 -5.95 5.93
C ILE A 249 24.37 -5.42 6.94
N LEU A 250 24.78 -5.23 8.19
CA LEU A 250 23.95 -4.72 9.27
C LEU A 250 23.62 -3.24 9.03
N ASP A 251 22.52 -2.95 8.34
CA ASP A 251 21.78 -1.70 8.53
C ASP A 251 20.71 -1.91 9.62
N LEU A 252 21.19 -2.04 10.86
CA LEU A 252 20.30 -2.15 12.02
C LEU A 252 19.75 -0.78 12.46
N ASN A 253 20.07 0.31 11.76
CA ASN A 253 19.69 1.67 12.17
C ASN A 253 18.18 1.91 12.15
N ASN A 254 17.40 1.15 11.37
CA ASN A 254 16.00 1.49 11.16
C ASN A 254 14.96 0.54 11.82
N TYR A 255 15.34 -0.54 12.50
CA TYR A 255 14.46 -1.73 12.52
C TYR A 255 14.13 -2.40 13.86
N TRP A 256 13.65 -1.58 14.78
CA TRP A 256 12.43 -1.83 15.58
C TRP A 256 11.84 -0.42 15.83
N PRO A 257 10.51 -0.20 15.90
CA PRO A 257 9.79 1.11 15.86
C PRO A 257 10.34 2.37 16.56
N PHE A 258 11.46 2.34 17.26
CA PHE A 258 11.95 3.40 18.12
C PHE A 258 12.79 4.48 17.43
N GLU A 259 13.46 4.20 16.31
CA GLU A 259 14.29 5.25 15.67
C GLU A 259 13.48 6.34 14.97
N ASN A 260 12.15 6.17 14.84
CA ASN A 260 11.23 7.20 14.35
C ASN A 260 10.04 7.44 15.30
N GLY A 261 10.24 7.35 16.62
CA GLY A 261 9.24 7.79 17.60
C GLY A 261 7.99 6.92 17.73
N PHE A 262 7.88 5.77 17.03
CA PHE A 262 6.61 5.05 16.86
C PHE A 262 6.06 4.31 18.10
N ILE A 263 6.63 4.47 19.29
CA ILE A 263 6.02 4.03 20.54
C ILE A 263 6.17 5.15 21.56
N ARG A 264 5.05 5.60 22.13
CA ARG A 264 5.03 6.58 23.22
C ARG A 264 5.55 5.90 24.48
N PHE A 265 6.73 6.33 24.94
CA PHE A 265 7.28 5.90 26.24
C PHE A 265 6.74 6.70 27.42
N ASP A 266 6.09 7.83 27.14
CA ASP A 266 5.22 8.46 28.12
C ASP A 266 4.09 7.46 28.42
N ARG A 267 3.94 7.07 29.70
CA ARG A 267 2.89 6.15 30.10
C ARG A 267 1.56 6.65 29.55
N LEU A 268 0.79 5.76 28.93
CA LEU A 268 -0.65 5.94 28.84
C LEU A 268 -1.14 6.46 30.20
N PRO A 269 -2.01 7.49 30.25
CA PRO A 269 -2.63 7.89 31.51
C PRO A 269 -3.17 6.63 32.18
N GLU A 270 -2.92 6.46 33.49
CA GLU A 270 -3.30 5.24 34.20
C GLU A 270 -4.76 4.88 33.89
N GLY A 271 -4.93 3.83 33.09
CA GLY A 271 -6.21 3.28 32.72
C GLY A 271 -6.59 2.15 33.68
N LYS A 272 -7.87 1.80 33.70
CA LYS A 272 -8.35 0.61 34.43
C LYS A 272 -8.81 -0.50 33.48
N GLY A 273 -8.80 -0.23 32.17
CA GLY A 273 -9.28 -1.16 31.15
C GLY A 273 -8.17 -2.06 30.64
N ALA A 274 -8.58 -3.00 29.78
CA ALA A 274 -7.67 -3.91 29.12
C ALA A 274 -8.12 -4.21 27.70
N VAL A 275 -7.15 -4.57 26.86
CA VAL A 275 -7.40 -5.09 25.51
C VAL A 275 -6.69 -6.43 25.40
N ALA A 276 -7.41 -7.49 25.09
CA ALA A 276 -6.87 -8.84 25.01
C ALA A 276 -7.40 -9.59 23.80
N GLY A 277 -6.79 -10.72 23.46
CA GLY A 277 -7.29 -11.57 22.40
C GLY A 277 -6.29 -12.64 21.98
N LYS A 278 -6.50 -13.22 20.80
CA LYS A 278 -5.60 -14.23 20.22
C LYS A 278 -5.15 -13.88 18.81
N VAL A 279 -3.93 -14.28 18.48
CA VAL A 279 -3.38 -14.26 17.12
C VAL A 279 -3.31 -15.68 16.58
N THR A 280 -3.97 -15.94 15.45
CA THR A 280 -4.08 -17.30 14.89
C THR A 280 -3.85 -17.37 13.39
N ALA A 281 -3.22 -18.45 12.93
CA ALA A 281 -3.16 -18.88 11.53
C ALA A 281 -4.07 -20.11 11.37
N GLY A 282 -5.24 -19.90 10.79
CA GLY A 282 -6.33 -20.88 10.79
C GLY A 282 -6.76 -21.18 12.22
N THR A 283 -6.52 -22.41 12.67
CA THR A 283 -6.76 -22.83 14.06
C THR A 283 -5.49 -22.85 14.91
N SER A 284 -4.33 -22.61 14.31
CA SER A 284 -3.03 -22.67 15.01
C SER A 284 -2.70 -21.34 15.67
N PRO A 285 -2.25 -21.31 16.92
CA PRO A 285 -1.80 -20.08 17.57
C PRO A 285 -0.49 -19.57 16.96
N ILE A 286 -0.36 -18.25 16.82
CA ILE A 286 0.89 -17.60 16.44
C ILE A 286 1.55 -17.07 17.72
N LYS A 287 2.60 -17.77 18.19
CA LYS A 287 3.45 -17.34 19.31
C LYS A 287 4.37 -16.20 18.90
N GLY A 288 4.58 -15.23 19.77
CA GLY A 288 5.59 -14.18 19.64
C GLY A 288 5.35 -13.20 18.49
N ALA A 289 4.14 -13.14 17.94
CA ALA A 289 3.72 -11.99 17.13
C ALA A 289 3.83 -10.71 17.98
N VAL A 290 4.24 -9.61 17.36
CA VAL A 290 4.37 -8.31 18.03
C VAL A 290 3.06 -7.56 17.86
N LEU A 291 2.44 -7.15 18.97
CA LEU A 291 1.20 -6.39 18.96
C LEU A 291 1.49 -4.97 19.39
N LYS A 292 0.97 -4.01 18.64
CA LYS A 292 1.00 -2.59 18.96
C LYS A 292 -0.43 -2.09 19.12
N LEU A 293 -0.66 -1.36 20.20
CA LEU A 293 -1.92 -0.66 20.45
C LEU A 293 -1.74 0.79 20.05
N HIS A 294 -2.58 1.28 19.15
CA HIS A 294 -2.58 2.67 18.71
C HIS A 294 -3.88 3.34 19.11
N ARG A 295 -3.83 4.59 19.52
CA ARG A 295 -5.04 5.40 19.61
C ARG A 295 -5.63 5.59 18.21
N ALA A 296 -6.92 5.30 18.09
CA ALA A 296 -7.65 5.61 16.87
C ALA A 296 -7.68 7.13 16.67
N THR A 297 -7.37 7.56 15.45
CA THR A 297 -7.44 8.94 15.00
C THR A 297 -8.34 9.00 13.77
N THR A 298 -8.78 10.21 13.43
CA THR A 298 -9.54 10.45 12.21
C THR A 298 -8.69 11.36 11.32
N PHE A 299 -8.20 10.81 10.19
CA PHE A 299 -7.41 11.52 9.19
C PHE A 299 -8.20 12.65 8.52
N GLU A 300 -7.48 13.56 7.87
CA GLU A 300 -7.98 14.82 7.30
C GLU A 300 -9.13 14.67 6.29
N ASP A 301 -9.18 13.54 5.59
CA ASP A 301 -10.19 13.17 4.59
C ASP A 301 -11.44 12.48 5.18
N GLY A 302 -11.54 12.38 6.51
CA GLY A 302 -12.60 11.60 7.18
C GLY A 302 -12.30 10.10 7.22
N GLY A 303 -11.16 9.66 6.66
CA GLY A 303 -10.64 8.32 6.84
C GLY A 303 -10.33 8.06 8.31
N GLU A 304 -10.73 6.90 8.82
CA GLU A 304 -10.25 6.44 10.12
C GLU A 304 -8.78 6.04 9.99
N GLY A 305 -8.03 6.26 11.06
CA GLY A 305 -6.58 6.17 11.05
C GLY A 305 -6.04 5.88 12.42
N TYR A 306 -4.72 5.74 12.52
CA TYR A 306 -4.06 5.73 13.81
C TYR A 306 -2.96 6.76 13.83
N ASP A 307 -2.66 7.25 15.04
CA ASP A 307 -1.38 7.90 15.26
C ASP A 307 -0.27 6.91 14.89
N SER A 308 0.69 7.37 14.08
CA SER A 308 1.82 6.54 13.68
C SER A 308 2.58 6.01 14.91
N LEU A 309 2.49 6.72 16.05
CA LEU A 309 3.05 6.25 17.31
C LEU A 309 2.05 5.33 18.04
N ALA A 310 2.46 4.10 18.31
CA ALA A 310 1.79 3.17 19.20
C ALA A 310 1.85 3.67 20.65
N ASP A 311 0.77 3.50 21.39
CA ASP A 311 0.72 3.82 22.81
C ASP A 311 1.21 2.65 23.70
N ALA A 312 1.16 1.41 23.21
CA ALA A 312 1.65 0.24 23.94
C ALA A 312 2.10 -0.88 23.01
N VAL A 313 2.96 -1.78 23.51
CA VAL A 313 3.41 -2.99 22.81
C VAL A 313 3.33 -4.20 23.71
N THR A 314 2.91 -5.33 23.16
CA THR A 314 2.93 -6.64 23.82
C THR A 314 3.28 -7.74 22.82
N PHE A 315 3.43 -8.98 23.31
CA PHE A 315 3.67 -10.16 22.47
C PHE A 315 2.60 -11.21 22.71
N SER A 316 2.32 -12.00 21.69
CA SER A 316 1.49 -13.19 21.86
C SER A 316 2.26 -14.32 22.55
N GLY A 317 1.61 -15.00 23.48
CA GLY A 317 2.13 -16.17 24.19
C GLY A 317 2.08 -17.45 23.34
N PRO A 318 2.51 -18.61 23.90
CA PRO A 318 2.53 -19.89 23.20
C PRO A 318 1.17 -20.36 22.65
N ASP A 319 0.07 -19.97 23.28
CA ASP A 319 -1.30 -20.27 22.85
C ASP A 319 -1.92 -19.15 21.98
N GLY A 320 -1.09 -18.20 21.53
CA GLY A 320 -1.47 -17.06 20.70
C GLY A 320 -2.12 -15.91 21.47
N SER A 321 -2.34 -16.05 22.78
CA SER A 321 -2.98 -15.01 23.59
C SER A 321 -2.09 -13.79 23.77
N TYR A 322 -2.68 -12.59 23.76
CA TYR A 322 -1.98 -11.35 24.05
C TYR A 322 -2.84 -10.45 24.94
N ARG A 323 -2.20 -9.49 25.61
CA ARG A 323 -2.88 -8.55 26.50
C ARG A 323 -2.14 -7.22 26.62
N PHE A 324 -2.91 -6.14 26.60
CA PHE A 324 -2.55 -4.80 27.02
C PHE A 324 -3.31 -4.48 28.32
N ASP A 325 -2.56 -4.14 29.37
CA ASP A 325 -3.09 -3.70 30.66
C ASP A 325 -3.04 -2.17 30.77
N ASP A 326 -3.71 -1.63 31.80
CA ASP A 326 -3.76 -0.21 32.12
C ASP A 326 -4.20 0.68 30.94
N VAL A 327 -5.11 0.16 30.10
CA VAL A 327 -5.59 0.86 28.91
C VAL A 327 -6.64 1.90 29.36
N PRO A 328 -6.45 3.20 29.06
CA PRO A 328 -7.41 4.22 29.44
C PRO A 328 -8.66 4.14 28.57
N ASP A 329 -9.73 4.77 29.04
CA ASP A 329 -10.97 4.87 28.27
C ASP A 329 -10.70 5.59 26.93
N GLY A 330 -11.23 5.05 25.84
CA GLY A 330 -10.98 5.57 24.49
C GLY A 330 -11.19 4.56 23.37
N SER A 331 -10.82 4.99 22.16
CA SER A 331 -10.87 4.21 20.93
C SER A 331 -9.46 3.86 20.49
N PHE A 332 -9.22 2.59 20.20
CA PHE A 332 -7.92 2.05 19.86
C PHE A 332 -7.97 1.17 18.62
N MET A 333 -6.81 0.94 18.03
CA MET A 333 -6.59 -0.02 16.95
C MET A 333 -5.40 -0.89 17.28
N ILE A 334 -5.41 -2.10 16.72
CA ILE A 334 -4.38 -3.09 16.99
C ILE A 334 -3.66 -3.39 15.69
N GLU A 335 -2.34 -3.25 15.72
CA GLU A 335 -1.43 -3.70 14.66
C GLU A 335 -0.69 -4.94 15.14
N VAL A 336 -0.72 -6.01 14.34
CA VAL A 336 0.07 -7.21 14.54
C VAL A 336 1.15 -7.30 13.48
N ASN A 337 2.39 -7.46 13.93
CA ASN A 337 3.55 -7.65 13.07
C ASN A 337 3.97 -9.12 13.13
N ILE A 338 3.97 -9.78 11.98
CA ILE A 338 4.30 -11.20 11.85
C ILE A 338 5.23 -11.37 10.65
N PRO A 339 6.36 -12.10 10.80
CA PRO A 339 7.17 -12.48 9.64
C PRO A 339 6.30 -13.15 8.58
N TRP A 340 6.33 -12.64 7.34
CA TRP A 340 5.37 -13.03 6.30
C TRP A 340 5.38 -14.55 6.01
N HIS A 341 6.55 -15.20 6.14
CA HIS A 341 6.69 -16.64 5.91
C HIS A 341 5.92 -17.49 6.93
N ARG A 342 5.55 -16.94 8.10
CA ARG A 342 4.71 -17.60 9.11
C ARG A 342 3.22 -17.58 8.78
N VAL A 343 2.80 -16.67 7.91
CA VAL A 343 1.43 -16.52 7.41
C VAL A 343 1.40 -16.67 5.89
N ARG A 344 2.32 -17.47 5.35
CA ARG A 344 2.48 -17.69 3.91
C ARG A 344 1.22 -18.32 3.32
N ASN A 345 0.78 -17.81 2.17
CA ASN A 345 -0.47 -18.22 1.51
C ASN A 345 -1.72 -18.03 2.38
N MET A 346 -1.71 -17.03 3.27
CA MET A 346 -2.85 -16.64 4.09
C MET A 346 -3.18 -15.17 3.88
N ASN A 347 -4.36 -14.78 4.35
CA ASN A 347 -4.85 -13.40 4.39
C ASN A 347 -5.26 -13.05 5.80
N TYR A 348 -5.06 -11.79 6.17
CA TYR A 348 -5.65 -11.25 7.39
C TYR A 348 -7.17 -11.09 7.21
N VAL A 349 -7.93 -11.50 8.23
CA VAL A 349 -9.39 -11.40 8.24
C VAL A 349 -9.80 -10.00 8.66
N HIS A 350 -10.51 -9.27 7.79
CA HIS A 350 -10.95 -7.91 8.05
C HIS A 350 -12.39 -7.91 8.57
N ARG A 351 -12.55 -7.72 9.88
CA ARG A 351 -13.87 -7.56 10.53
C ARG A 351 -14.17 -6.09 10.76
N SER A 352 -15.20 -5.57 10.10
CA SER A 352 -15.59 -4.16 10.18
C SER A 352 -15.91 -3.73 11.61
N ALA A 353 -16.60 -4.59 12.36
CA ALA A 353 -16.95 -4.37 13.77
C ALA A 353 -15.73 -4.30 14.72
N GLU A 354 -14.58 -4.85 14.30
CA GLU A 354 -13.35 -4.90 15.11
C GLU A 354 -12.31 -3.87 14.65
N ARG A 355 -12.64 -3.01 13.67
CA ARG A 355 -11.75 -1.94 13.16
C ARG A 355 -11.25 -1.03 14.27
N ILE A 356 -12.17 -0.57 15.11
CA ILE A 356 -11.89 0.28 16.27
C ILE A 356 -12.36 -0.44 17.53
N THR A 357 -11.42 -0.65 18.44
CA THR A 357 -11.62 -1.25 19.75
C THR A 357 -11.94 -0.17 20.78
N LYS A 358 -13.12 -0.23 21.40
CA LYS A 358 -13.49 0.71 22.47
C LYS A 358 -13.19 0.13 23.84
N VAL A 359 -12.56 0.93 24.68
CA VAL A 359 -12.33 0.65 26.11
C VAL A 359 -13.08 1.71 26.90
N SER A 360 -13.88 1.28 27.88
CA SER A 360 -14.66 2.20 28.71
C SER A 360 -14.93 1.62 30.10
N GLY A 361 -14.91 2.46 31.13
CA GLY A 361 -15.33 2.09 32.49
C GLY A 361 -14.47 1.01 33.13
N GLY A 362 -13.21 0.87 32.70
CA GLY A 362 -12.31 -0.20 33.18
C GLY A 362 -12.66 -1.61 32.69
N GLY A 363 -13.47 -1.73 31.63
CA GLY A 363 -13.80 -3.01 31.01
C GLY A 363 -12.65 -3.61 30.20
N GLU A 364 -12.79 -4.90 29.88
CA GLU A 364 -11.90 -5.61 28.96
C GLU A 364 -12.54 -5.71 27.57
N ALA A 365 -11.81 -5.29 26.54
CA ALA A 365 -12.17 -5.48 25.14
C ALA A 365 -11.42 -6.69 24.56
N VAL A 366 -12.14 -7.55 23.83
CA VAL A 366 -11.58 -8.77 23.23
C VAL A 366 -11.52 -8.63 21.71
N VAL A 367 -10.32 -8.78 21.13
CA VAL A 367 -10.07 -8.63 19.68
C VAL A 367 -9.24 -9.79 19.17
N ASN A 368 -9.81 -10.62 18.31
CA ASN A 368 -9.12 -11.80 17.78
C ASN A 368 -8.58 -11.54 16.38
N LEU A 369 -7.27 -11.66 16.24
CA LEU A 369 -6.56 -11.43 14.98
C LEU A 369 -6.36 -12.76 14.27
N GLN A 370 -7.04 -12.94 13.14
CA GLN A 370 -7.08 -14.21 12.43
C GLN A 370 -6.49 -14.09 11.03
N PHE A 371 -5.69 -15.08 10.66
CA PHE A 371 -5.19 -15.29 9.31
C PHE A 371 -5.82 -16.54 8.73
N ASN A 372 -6.52 -16.42 7.60
CA ASN A 372 -7.18 -17.54 6.93
C ASN A 372 -6.45 -17.91 5.65
N THR A 373 -6.45 -19.21 5.32
CA THR A 373 -5.82 -19.71 4.09
C THR A 373 -6.46 -19.06 2.87
N SER A 374 -5.61 -18.55 1.97
CA SER A 374 -6.01 -18.03 0.66
C SER A 374 -6.55 -19.16 -0.22
N PHE A 375 -7.28 -18.82 -1.28
CA PHE A 375 -7.80 -19.80 -2.23
C PHE A 375 -7.28 -19.52 -3.65
N ASP A 376 -7.22 -20.58 -4.46
CA ASP A 376 -6.81 -20.48 -5.85
C ASP A 376 -7.98 -20.05 -6.74
N ILE A 377 -7.65 -19.41 -7.85
CA ILE A 377 -8.58 -18.98 -8.88
C ILE A 377 -8.09 -19.47 -10.23
N ASP A 378 -9.03 -19.76 -11.11
CA ASP A 378 -8.79 -20.04 -12.51
C ASP A 378 -9.31 -18.86 -13.34
N TYR A 379 -8.62 -18.53 -14.42
CA TYR A 379 -9.10 -17.51 -15.36
C TYR A 379 -8.87 -17.95 -16.80
N THR A 380 -9.69 -17.45 -17.71
CA THR A 380 -9.60 -17.73 -19.14
C THR A 380 -10.03 -16.51 -19.92
N LEU A 381 -9.19 -16.09 -20.86
CA LEU A 381 -9.52 -15.09 -21.87
C LEU A 381 -10.20 -15.77 -23.06
N SER A 382 -11.22 -15.13 -23.64
CA SER A 382 -11.78 -15.58 -24.92
C SER A 382 -10.70 -15.50 -26.02
N PRO A 383 -10.82 -16.25 -27.13
CA PRO A 383 -9.84 -16.21 -28.22
C PRO A 383 -9.64 -14.83 -28.86
N ASP A 384 -10.65 -13.96 -28.77
CA ASP A 384 -10.60 -12.56 -29.20
C ASP A 384 -10.29 -11.57 -28.07
N GLU A 385 -10.02 -12.10 -26.86
CA GLU A 385 -9.67 -11.39 -25.63
C GLU A 385 -10.65 -10.31 -25.18
N LYS A 386 -11.90 -10.39 -25.64
CA LYS A 386 -12.98 -9.49 -25.22
C LYS A 386 -13.60 -9.87 -23.89
N PHE A 387 -13.50 -11.12 -23.49
CA PHE A 387 -14.08 -11.60 -22.25
C PHE A 387 -13.03 -12.27 -21.38
N LEU A 388 -12.94 -11.82 -20.13
CA LEU A 388 -12.20 -12.53 -19.09
C LEU A 388 -13.21 -13.24 -18.19
N LYS A 389 -13.17 -14.57 -18.23
CA LYS A 389 -13.89 -15.43 -17.29
C LYS A 389 -12.97 -15.79 -16.13
N VAL A 390 -13.49 -15.69 -14.92
CA VAL A 390 -12.79 -16.00 -13.68
C VAL A 390 -13.64 -16.97 -12.87
N GLU A 391 -13.04 -18.03 -12.34
CA GLU A 391 -13.72 -19.11 -11.62
C GLU A 391 -12.95 -19.48 -10.36
N TRP A 392 -13.67 -19.86 -9.32
CA TRP A 392 -13.10 -20.28 -8.04
C TRP A 392 -13.95 -21.34 -7.37
N LYS A 393 -13.41 -21.96 -6.33
CA LYS A 393 -14.17 -22.91 -5.49
C LYS A 393 -14.89 -22.15 -4.37
N PRO A 394 -16.09 -22.60 -3.96
CA PRO A 394 -16.78 -22.03 -2.80
C PRO A 394 -15.89 -22.04 -1.56
N TYR A 395 -15.78 -20.89 -0.88
CA TYR A 395 -15.06 -20.75 0.37
C TYR A 395 -16.00 -20.96 1.57
N PRO A 396 -15.63 -21.78 2.58
CA PRO A 396 -16.46 -22.00 3.75
C PRO A 396 -16.80 -20.71 4.50
N GLY A 397 -18.09 -20.48 4.75
CA GLY A 397 -18.58 -19.28 5.46
C GLY A 397 -18.82 -18.05 4.57
N ALA A 398 -18.50 -18.12 3.28
CA ALA A 398 -18.78 -17.03 2.35
C ALA A 398 -20.26 -16.97 1.99
N ALA A 399 -20.87 -15.80 2.18
CA ALA A 399 -22.22 -15.48 1.70
C ALA A 399 -22.21 -14.88 0.29
N TYR A 400 -21.13 -14.16 -0.06
CA TYR A 400 -20.92 -13.55 -1.37
C TYR A 400 -19.42 -13.31 -1.62
N TYR A 401 -19.11 -12.91 -2.85
CA TYR A 401 -17.77 -12.61 -3.34
C TYR A 401 -17.73 -11.25 -4.01
N SER A 402 -16.54 -10.66 -4.09
CA SER A 402 -16.25 -9.52 -4.95
C SER A 402 -14.96 -9.74 -5.72
N VAL A 403 -14.89 -9.21 -6.93
CA VAL A 403 -13.72 -9.29 -7.81
C VAL A 403 -13.12 -7.90 -7.94
N ARG A 404 -11.79 -7.82 -7.77
CA ARG A 404 -10.99 -6.61 -7.97
C ARG A 404 -9.90 -6.88 -8.99
N THR A 405 -9.73 -5.98 -9.93
CA THR A 405 -8.61 -6.05 -10.89
C THR A 405 -8.10 -4.66 -11.23
N GLY A 406 -6.82 -4.58 -11.59
CA GLY A 406 -6.16 -3.36 -12.02
C GLY A 406 -4.83 -3.63 -12.70
N PRO A 407 -4.30 -2.65 -13.45
CA PRO A 407 -3.02 -2.79 -14.11
C PRO A 407 -1.90 -2.93 -13.07
N LEU A 408 -0.94 -3.79 -13.37
CA LEU A 408 0.27 -3.91 -12.59
C LEU A 408 1.17 -2.71 -12.85
N GLU A 409 1.46 -1.98 -11.78
CA GLU A 409 2.41 -0.88 -11.84
C GLU A 409 3.83 -1.45 -11.67
N LYS A 410 4.76 -1.02 -12.54
CA LYS A 410 6.18 -1.35 -12.38
C LYS A 410 6.80 -0.42 -11.35
N ILE A 411 6.58 -0.73 -10.07
CA ILE A 411 7.19 0.00 -8.96
C ILE A 411 8.61 -0.55 -8.78
N GLN A 412 9.59 0.20 -9.30
CA GLN A 412 11.03 -0.11 -9.31
C GLN A 412 11.41 -1.32 -10.20
N GLU A 413 12.63 -1.34 -10.72
CA GLU A 413 13.13 -2.27 -11.77
C GLU A 413 13.10 -3.78 -11.43
N LYS A 414 12.57 -4.20 -10.27
CA LYS A 414 12.30 -5.62 -9.96
C LYS A 414 10.84 -5.80 -9.54
N HIS A 415 10.17 -6.67 -10.30
CA HIS A 415 8.75 -6.98 -10.29
C HIS A 415 8.29 -7.59 -8.95
N ILE A 416 7.59 -6.83 -8.12
CA ILE A 416 6.56 -7.41 -7.27
C ILE A 416 5.23 -6.93 -7.85
N PRO A 417 4.38 -7.82 -8.39
CA PRO A 417 3.02 -7.48 -8.80
C PRO A 417 2.25 -7.07 -7.56
N ASP A 418 2.24 -5.77 -7.27
CA ASP A 418 1.29 -5.18 -6.34
C ASP A 418 0.51 -4.12 -7.11
N PHE A 419 -0.79 -4.34 -7.32
CA PHE A 419 -1.64 -3.28 -7.84
C PHE A 419 -2.24 -2.56 -6.64
N PHE A 420 -1.60 -1.45 -6.25
CA PHE A 420 -2.09 -0.57 -5.20
C PHE A 420 -3.45 0.05 -5.55
N ASN A 421 -3.77 0.15 -6.85
CA ASN A 421 -4.98 0.76 -7.36
C ASN A 421 -5.77 -0.26 -8.19
N ALA A 422 -6.76 -0.95 -7.62
CA ALA A 422 -7.73 -1.63 -8.49
C ALA A 422 -8.51 -0.56 -9.25
N THR A 423 -8.68 -0.78 -10.53
CA THR A 423 -9.39 0.11 -11.46
C THR A 423 -10.76 -0.44 -11.82
N PHE A 424 -11.03 -1.70 -11.46
CA PHE A 424 -12.30 -2.39 -11.61
C PHE A 424 -12.68 -3.15 -10.32
N TYR A 425 -13.95 -3.06 -9.96
CA TYR A 425 -14.56 -3.74 -8.81
C TYR A 425 -15.97 -4.21 -9.18
N THR A 426 -16.35 -5.40 -8.72
CA THR A 426 -17.75 -5.87 -8.81
C THR A 426 -18.53 -5.52 -7.55
N GLY A 427 -19.86 -5.53 -7.66
CA GLY A 427 -20.72 -5.70 -6.48
C GLY A 427 -20.66 -7.14 -5.94
N ASN A 428 -21.60 -7.46 -5.05
CA ASN A 428 -21.71 -8.77 -4.42
C ASN A 428 -22.16 -9.85 -5.42
N ILE A 429 -21.34 -10.89 -5.59
CA ILE A 429 -21.59 -12.05 -6.45
C ILE A 429 -21.90 -13.26 -5.55
N LYS A 430 -22.97 -14.01 -5.83
CA LYS A 430 -23.30 -15.23 -5.05
C LYS A 430 -22.72 -16.50 -5.67
N GLU A 431 -22.48 -16.45 -6.97
CA GLU A 431 -21.87 -17.48 -7.77
C GLU A 431 -20.35 -17.56 -7.52
N THR A 432 -19.73 -18.64 -8.00
CA THR A 432 -18.27 -18.82 -7.93
C THR A 432 -17.60 -18.65 -9.30
N SER A 433 -18.23 -17.86 -10.16
CA SER A 433 -17.72 -17.49 -11.47
C SER A 433 -18.19 -16.10 -11.85
N PHE A 434 -17.34 -15.34 -12.53
CA PHE A 434 -17.66 -14.01 -13.07
C PHE A 434 -17.02 -13.83 -14.44
N THR A 435 -17.74 -13.18 -15.35
CA THR A 435 -17.22 -12.82 -16.68
C THR A 435 -17.27 -11.31 -16.83
N VAL A 436 -16.13 -10.70 -17.13
CA VAL A 436 -16.03 -9.28 -17.47
C VAL A 436 -15.90 -9.11 -18.99
N ASP A 437 -16.66 -8.16 -19.55
CA ASP A 437 -16.46 -7.66 -20.90
C ASP A 437 -15.32 -6.63 -20.87
N ILE A 438 -14.14 -7.04 -21.32
CA ILE A 438 -12.95 -6.20 -21.35
C ILE A 438 -13.17 -4.96 -22.20
N GLU A 439 -13.85 -5.07 -23.35
CA GLU A 439 -14.06 -3.92 -24.25
C GLU A 439 -14.98 -2.87 -23.61
N GLU A 440 -16.00 -3.29 -22.86
CA GLU A 440 -16.88 -2.38 -22.13
C GLU A 440 -16.11 -1.54 -21.11
N TYR A 441 -15.14 -2.13 -20.42
CA TYR A 441 -14.38 -1.47 -19.35
C TYR A 441 -13.01 -0.93 -19.79
N ARG A 442 -12.57 -1.23 -21.02
CA ARG A 442 -11.27 -0.81 -21.58
C ARG A 442 -11.08 0.69 -21.52
N ASP A 443 -12.15 1.43 -21.75
CA ASP A 443 -12.15 2.87 -21.92
C ASP A 443 -12.63 3.65 -20.70
N ILE A 444 -12.93 2.95 -19.61
CA ILE A 444 -13.35 3.53 -18.34
C ILE A 444 -12.10 3.67 -17.47
N PRO A 445 -11.61 4.90 -17.20
CA PRO A 445 -10.50 5.10 -16.30
C PRO A 445 -10.89 4.76 -14.87
N ALA A 446 -9.86 4.59 -14.04
CA ALA A 446 -10.02 4.26 -12.64
C ALA A 446 -10.82 5.33 -11.91
N ARG A 447 -11.68 4.91 -10.97
CA ARG A 447 -12.24 5.83 -9.97
C ARG A 447 -11.14 6.19 -8.99
N GLY A 448 -10.65 7.43 -9.08
CA GLY A 448 -9.57 7.93 -8.25
C GLY A 448 -8.23 7.99 -8.97
N THR A 449 -7.45 9.01 -8.61
CA THR A 449 -6.14 9.28 -9.20
C THR A 449 -5.09 9.22 -8.10
N SER A 450 -4.13 8.32 -8.26
CA SER A 450 -3.00 8.18 -7.36
C SER A 450 -1.77 8.85 -7.97
N TYR A 451 -0.90 9.42 -7.13
CA TYR A 451 0.33 10.10 -7.55
C TYR A 451 1.54 9.59 -6.75
N ASP A 452 2.71 9.64 -7.37
CA ASP A 452 4.00 9.50 -6.72
C ASP A 452 4.90 10.72 -7.00
N ASN A 453 6.17 10.65 -6.60
CA ASN A 453 7.14 11.72 -6.85
C ASN A 453 7.46 11.96 -8.33
N LYS A 454 7.10 11.06 -9.23
CA LYS A 454 7.24 11.20 -10.70
C LYS A 454 5.96 11.71 -11.35
N GLY A 455 4.83 11.71 -10.64
CA GLY A 455 3.55 12.20 -11.13
C GLY A 455 2.46 11.14 -10.98
N VAL A 456 1.42 11.24 -11.79
CA VAL A 456 0.29 10.30 -11.75
C VAL A 456 0.71 8.86 -12.05
N PHE A 457 -0.02 7.87 -11.57
CA PHE A 457 0.14 6.49 -12.06
C PHE A 457 -0.54 6.34 -13.42
N PRO A 458 0.18 5.96 -14.49
CA PRO A 458 -0.37 5.94 -15.83
C PRO A 458 -1.61 5.04 -16.01
N GLY A 459 -1.66 3.92 -15.27
CA GLY A 459 -2.78 2.98 -15.31
C GLY A 459 -4.12 3.58 -14.91
N ASN A 460 -4.13 4.63 -14.06
CA ASN A 460 -5.36 5.31 -13.66
C ASN A 460 -6.05 6.04 -14.84
N PHE A 461 -5.33 6.36 -15.92
CA PHE A 461 -5.82 7.19 -17.03
C PHE A 461 -6.12 6.37 -18.29
N LEU A 462 -5.29 5.37 -18.58
CA LEU A 462 -5.40 4.59 -19.81
C LEU A 462 -6.64 3.68 -19.85
N GLY A 463 -7.24 3.40 -18.69
CA GLY A 463 -8.44 2.57 -18.55
C GLY A 463 -8.21 1.31 -17.73
N ALA A 464 -9.30 0.68 -17.28
CA ALA A 464 -9.21 -0.50 -16.43
C ALA A 464 -8.57 -1.71 -17.13
N PHE A 465 -8.66 -1.79 -18.46
CA PHE A 465 -8.12 -2.87 -19.30
C PHE A 465 -7.48 -2.37 -20.61
N TYR A 466 -6.61 -1.35 -20.54
CA TYR A 466 -5.86 -0.87 -21.71
C TYR A 466 -5.04 -1.98 -22.43
N GLN A 467 -4.85 -1.81 -23.75
CA GLN A 467 -4.18 -2.78 -24.61
C GLN A 467 -2.71 -3.00 -24.24
N GLY A 468 -2.24 -4.25 -24.24
CA GLY A 468 -0.84 -4.58 -23.91
C GLY A 468 -0.47 -4.41 -22.43
N GLY A 469 -1.48 -4.25 -21.56
CA GLY A 469 -1.30 -4.21 -20.11
C GLY A 469 -1.18 -5.60 -19.47
N GLU A 470 -0.52 -5.64 -18.32
CA GLU A 470 -0.54 -6.77 -17.39
C GLU A 470 -1.42 -6.38 -16.20
N TYR A 471 -2.26 -7.30 -15.73
CA TYR A 471 -3.28 -7.03 -14.74
C TYR A 471 -3.20 -8.03 -13.60
N GLY A 472 -3.33 -7.52 -12.37
CA GLY A 472 -3.51 -8.35 -11.20
C GLY A 472 -5.00 -8.50 -10.88
N ILE A 473 -5.42 -9.70 -10.49
CA ILE A 473 -6.79 -9.99 -10.06
C ILE A 473 -6.82 -10.59 -8.65
N THR A 474 -7.78 -10.13 -7.84
CA THR A 474 -8.07 -10.62 -6.50
C THR A 474 -9.56 -10.84 -6.31
N ILE A 475 -9.92 -11.96 -5.71
CA ILE A 475 -11.29 -12.29 -5.30
C ILE A 475 -11.35 -12.26 -3.79
N SER A 476 -12.32 -11.56 -3.24
CA SER A 476 -12.58 -11.55 -1.80
C SER A 476 -13.83 -12.39 -1.52
N ALA A 477 -13.74 -13.27 -0.52
CA ALA A 477 -14.86 -13.99 0.05
C ALA A 477 -15.37 -13.22 1.27
N LEU A 478 -16.67 -12.94 1.32
CA LEU A 478 -17.30 -12.12 2.34
C LEU A 478 -18.39 -12.91 3.08
N ASP A 479 -18.50 -12.71 4.39
CA ASP A 479 -19.60 -13.27 5.20
C ASP A 479 -20.90 -12.46 5.03
N SER A 480 -21.98 -12.86 5.73
CA SER A 480 -23.29 -12.18 5.63
C SER A 480 -23.25 -10.70 6.04
N ASP A 481 -22.25 -10.33 6.84
CA ASP A 481 -22.12 -9.01 7.45
C ASP A 481 -21.14 -8.12 6.64
N GLY A 482 -20.58 -8.65 5.55
CA GLY A 482 -19.65 -7.93 4.67
C GLY A 482 -18.21 -7.90 5.12
N ASN A 483 -17.84 -8.75 6.07
CA ASN A 483 -16.45 -8.91 6.47
C ASN A 483 -15.71 -9.78 5.45
N ILE A 484 -14.50 -9.37 5.08
CA ILE A 484 -13.63 -10.20 4.23
C ILE A 484 -13.06 -11.32 5.10
N ILE A 485 -13.47 -12.55 4.81
CA ILE A 485 -13.04 -13.74 5.55
C ILE A 485 -11.86 -14.47 4.90
N ALA A 486 -11.65 -14.27 3.59
CA ALA A 486 -10.50 -14.76 2.84
C ALA A 486 -10.40 -14.06 1.49
N GLU A 487 -9.22 -14.13 0.87
CA GLU A 487 -8.97 -13.61 -0.47
C GLU A 487 -8.17 -14.60 -1.31
N SER A 488 -8.22 -14.45 -2.63
CA SER A 488 -7.33 -15.18 -3.53
C SER A 488 -5.90 -14.64 -3.55
N ARG A 489 -5.71 -13.39 -3.09
CA ARG A 489 -4.39 -12.84 -2.84
C ARG A 489 -3.69 -13.69 -1.78
N LYS A 490 -2.36 -13.79 -1.89
CA LYS A 490 -1.51 -14.58 -1.01
C LYS A 490 -0.42 -13.71 -0.44
N VAL A 491 -0.14 -13.87 0.85
CA VAL A 491 1.13 -13.44 1.42
C VAL A 491 2.21 -14.42 0.94
N ASP A 492 3.01 -14.05 -0.06
CA ASP A 492 4.13 -14.87 -0.56
C ASP A 492 5.32 -14.01 -1.04
N SER A 493 6.46 -14.63 -1.37
CA SER A 493 7.74 -13.96 -1.66
C SER A 493 7.83 -13.17 -2.97
N GLY A 494 6.68 -12.85 -3.60
CA GLY A 494 6.60 -11.98 -4.77
C GLY A 494 5.55 -12.35 -5.83
N GLN A 495 4.74 -13.40 -5.62
CA GLN A 495 3.58 -13.71 -6.48
C GLN A 495 2.31 -13.87 -5.64
N GLY A 496 1.97 -12.81 -4.91
CA GLY A 496 0.77 -12.79 -4.10
C GLY A 496 -0.51 -12.65 -4.90
N VAL A 497 -0.44 -12.19 -6.14
CA VAL A 497 -1.59 -11.85 -6.98
C VAL A 497 -1.54 -12.70 -8.25
N SER A 498 -2.71 -13.16 -8.71
CA SER A 498 -2.82 -13.84 -10.00
C SER A 498 -2.75 -12.79 -11.12
N VAL A 499 -1.89 -13.03 -12.11
CA VAL A 499 -1.59 -12.06 -13.17
C VAL A 499 -2.05 -12.60 -14.52
N PHE A 500 -2.73 -11.77 -15.30
CA PHE A 500 -3.05 -12.06 -16.68
C PHE A 500 -2.64 -10.89 -17.58
N SER A 501 -2.43 -11.16 -18.86
CA SER A 501 -2.05 -10.16 -19.85
C SER A 501 -3.12 -10.11 -20.93
N ILE A 502 -3.44 -8.91 -21.39
CA ILE A 502 -4.29 -8.70 -22.56
C ILE A 502 -3.34 -8.38 -23.72
N ALA A 503 -3.30 -9.24 -24.73
CA ALA A 503 -2.53 -9.03 -25.94
C ALA A 503 -3.03 -7.77 -26.66
N GLY A 504 -2.10 -6.85 -26.90
CA GLY A 504 -2.43 -5.56 -27.48
C GLY A 504 -2.29 -5.49 -28.99
N VAL A 505 -3.16 -4.71 -29.63
CA VAL A 505 -2.77 -3.84 -30.76
C VAL A 505 -1.62 -2.93 -30.27
N PRO A 506 -0.63 -2.56 -31.09
CA PRO A 506 0.49 -1.74 -30.63
C PRO A 506 0.03 -0.44 -29.97
N LEU A 507 0.46 -0.19 -28.74
CA LEU A 507 0.26 1.08 -28.02
C LEU A 507 0.55 2.28 -28.92
N SER A 508 -0.30 3.30 -28.84
CA SER A 508 -0.06 4.53 -29.59
C SER A 508 1.27 5.15 -29.15
N PRO A 509 1.95 5.94 -30.00
CA PRO A 509 3.14 6.66 -29.58
C PRO A 509 2.90 7.54 -28.35
N ALA A 510 1.69 8.11 -28.20
CA ALA A 510 1.32 8.92 -27.04
C ALA A 510 1.20 8.07 -25.77
N ASP A 511 0.57 6.90 -25.86
CA ASP A 511 0.39 5.99 -24.71
C ASP A 511 1.73 5.51 -24.19
N ARG A 512 2.67 5.21 -25.09
CA ARG A 512 4.04 4.83 -24.71
C ARG A 512 4.76 5.96 -23.98
N LEU A 513 4.66 7.19 -24.49
CA LEU A 513 5.22 8.37 -23.80
C LEU A 513 4.56 8.55 -22.43
N PHE A 514 3.25 8.32 -22.31
CA PHE A 514 2.51 8.46 -21.07
C PHE A 514 2.90 7.39 -20.04
N LEU A 515 3.02 6.12 -20.45
CA LEU A 515 3.53 5.01 -19.63
C LEU A 515 4.98 5.24 -19.18
N ASP A 516 5.82 5.82 -20.06
CA ASP A 516 7.18 6.26 -19.75
C ASP A 516 7.23 7.51 -18.85
N ARG A 517 6.06 8.03 -18.44
CA ARG A 517 5.89 9.24 -17.62
C ARG A 517 6.49 10.51 -18.24
N LYS A 518 6.57 10.55 -19.58
CA LYS A 518 6.93 11.74 -20.39
C LYS A 518 5.67 12.53 -20.72
N TYR A 519 4.99 13.02 -19.68
CA TYR A 519 3.63 13.55 -19.78
C TYR A 519 3.50 14.72 -20.77
N GLU A 520 4.45 15.66 -20.77
CA GLU A 520 4.40 16.81 -21.67
C GLU A 520 4.51 16.41 -23.15
N GLU A 521 5.33 15.41 -23.45
CA GLU A 521 5.47 14.86 -24.80
C GLU A 521 4.22 14.06 -25.19
N ALA A 522 3.67 13.27 -24.27
CA ALA A 522 2.44 12.51 -24.48
C ALA A 522 1.26 13.44 -24.77
N ILE A 523 1.06 14.51 -23.97
CA ILE A 523 -0.02 15.49 -24.15
C ILE A 523 0.06 16.13 -25.53
N LYS A 524 1.24 16.59 -25.95
CA LYS A 524 1.42 17.18 -27.30
C LYS A 524 1.07 16.18 -28.40
N GLN A 525 1.42 14.90 -28.19
CA GLN A 525 1.13 13.86 -29.16
C GLN A 525 -0.37 13.54 -29.21
N TYR A 526 -1.06 13.48 -28.06
CA TYR A 526 -2.53 13.34 -28.02
C TYR A 526 -3.23 14.54 -28.66
N GLU A 527 -2.80 15.78 -28.38
CA GLU A 527 -3.35 17.00 -29.01
C GLU A 527 -3.19 16.93 -30.53
N LYS A 528 -2.01 16.49 -31.01
CA LYS A 528 -1.75 16.32 -32.45
C LYS A 528 -2.62 15.23 -33.07
N GLN A 529 -2.67 14.04 -32.46
CA GLN A 529 -3.48 12.91 -32.93
C GLN A 529 -4.95 13.30 -33.04
N TYR A 530 -5.47 13.99 -32.03
CA TYR A 530 -6.84 14.46 -32.02
C TYR A 530 -7.10 15.56 -33.06
N ALA A 531 -6.16 16.47 -33.28
CA ALA A 531 -6.28 17.48 -34.33
C ALA A 531 -6.26 16.88 -35.74
N GLU A 532 -5.50 15.81 -35.95
CA GLU A 532 -5.43 15.07 -37.22
C GLU A 532 -6.65 14.16 -37.44
N ASN A 533 -7.20 13.59 -36.36
CA ASN A 533 -8.39 12.76 -36.38
C ASN A 533 -9.36 13.13 -35.24
N PRO A 534 -10.34 14.01 -35.50
CA PRO A 534 -11.32 14.41 -34.48
C PRO A 534 -12.22 13.26 -33.98
N ASP A 535 -12.25 12.10 -34.64
CA ASP A 535 -13.00 10.92 -34.18
C ASP A 535 -12.16 10.02 -33.26
N ASP A 536 -10.91 10.39 -32.94
CA ASP A 536 -10.09 9.70 -31.95
C ASP A 536 -10.59 9.97 -30.51
N LEU A 537 -11.58 9.18 -30.10
CA LEU A 537 -12.17 9.24 -28.76
C LEU A 537 -11.16 8.90 -27.65
N HIS A 538 -10.14 8.11 -27.94
CA HIS A 538 -9.10 7.75 -26.97
C HIS A 538 -8.26 8.99 -26.62
N SER A 539 -7.69 9.66 -27.63
CA SER A 539 -6.93 10.90 -27.43
C SER A 539 -7.78 11.99 -26.75
N LEU A 540 -9.05 12.13 -27.16
CA LEU A 540 -9.99 13.08 -26.55
C LEU A 540 -10.20 12.81 -25.05
N ARG A 541 -10.41 11.53 -24.68
CA ARG A 541 -10.57 11.10 -23.29
C ARG A 541 -9.31 11.34 -22.47
N MET A 542 -8.15 10.96 -23.00
CA MET A 542 -6.86 11.18 -22.34
C MET A 542 -6.64 12.67 -22.04
N LEU A 543 -6.87 13.54 -23.03
CA LEU A 543 -6.77 14.99 -22.84
C LEU A 543 -7.76 15.50 -21.79
N ALA A 544 -9.03 15.10 -21.85
CA ALA A 544 -10.05 15.51 -20.88
C ALA A 544 -9.64 15.16 -19.43
N HIS A 545 -9.12 13.94 -19.22
CA HIS A 545 -8.67 13.48 -17.90
C HIS A 545 -7.42 14.19 -17.39
N ILE A 546 -6.43 14.39 -18.26
CA ILE A 546 -5.20 15.10 -17.92
C ILE A 546 -5.51 16.53 -17.53
N TYR A 547 -6.36 17.21 -18.29
CA TYR A 547 -6.75 18.57 -17.97
C TYR A 547 -7.64 18.69 -16.74
N LEU A 548 -8.39 17.65 -16.36
CA LEU A 548 -9.17 17.66 -15.13
C LEU A 548 -8.31 17.53 -13.87
N ASN A 549 -7.37 16.57 -13.89
CA ASN A 549 -6.66 16.13 -12.69
C ASN A 549 -5.21 16.65 -12.62
N GLY A 550 -4.64 17.07 -13.74
CA GLY A 550 -3.20 17.24 -13.90
C GLY A 550 -2.42 15.92 -13.83
N TYR A 551 -1.16 15.96 -14.26
CA TYR A 551 -0.24 14.80 -14.17
C TYR A 551 0.76 14.93 -13.01
N LYS A 552 0.76 16.06 -12.30
CA LYS A 552 1.46 16.26 -11.02
C LYS A 552 0.60 17.11 -10.09
N GLN A 553 -0.08 16.46 -9.14
CA GLN A 553 -1.06 17.09 -8.25
C GLN A 553 -0.49 18.27 -7.46
N TYR A 554 0.63 18.07 -6.75
CA TYR A 554 1.24 19.10 -5.89
C TYR A 554 1.77 20.32 -6.66
N GLU A 555 2.06 20.16 -7.95
CA GLU A 555 2.50 21.26 -8.82
C GLU A 555 1.33 21.84 -9.64
N SER A 556 0.12 21.27 -9.51
CA SER A 556 -1.06 21.56 -10.36
C SER A 556 -0.74 21.55 -11.88
N LYS A 557 0.30 20.80 -12.28
CA LYS A 557 0.76 20.80 -13.68
C LYS A 557 -0.16 19.96 -14.54
N GLY A 558 -0.50 20.52 -15.70
CA GLY A 558 -1.38 19.91 -16.68
C GLY A 558 -2.86 20.08 -16.39
N LEU A 559 -3.25 20.70 -15.27
CA LEU A 559 -4.66 20.99 -14.97
C LEU A 559 -5.12 22.24 -15.75
N ASP A 560 -6.23 22.11 -16.48
CA ASP A 560 -6.92 23.18 -17.20
C ASP A 560 -8.42 22.85 -17.24
N ALA A 561 -9.18 23.44 -16.32
CA ALA A 561 -10.60 23.17 -16.15
C ALA A 561 -11.45 23.49 -17.39
N ASP A 562 -11.08 24.51 -18.17
CA ASP A 562 -11.82 24.93 -19.35
C ASP A 562 -11.59 23.96 -20.50
N LYS A 563 -10.33 23.53 -20.71
CA LYS A 563 -10.02 22.47 -21.67
C LYS A 563 -10.68 21.14 -21.27
N ALA A 564 -10.60 20.76 -19.99
CA ALA A 564 -11.25 19.55 -19.49
C ALA A 564 -12.75 19.56 -19.80
N LEU A 565 -13.43 20.65 -19.43
CA LEU A 565 -14.87 20.80 -19.69
C LEU A 565 -15.19 20.74 -21.18
N LYS A 566 -14.43 21.45 -22.02
CA LYS A 566 -14.61 21.41 -23.47
C LYS A 566 -14.51 19.98 -24.02
N TYR A 567 -13.46 19.25 -23.64
CA TYR A 567 -13.23 17.91 -24.14
C TYR A 567 -14.24 16.90 -23.60
N PHE A 568 -14.68 17.01 -22.33
CA PHE A 568 -15.74 16.15 -21.82
C PHE A 568 -17.10 16.41 -22.48
N LEU A 569 -17.45 17.66 -22.77
CA LEU A 569 -18.68 17.97 -23.50
C LEU A 569 -18.65 17.38 -24.91
N GLU A 570 -17.51 17.49 -25.59
CA GLU A 570 -17.34 16.89 -26.92
C GLU A 570 -17.35 15.35 -26.87
N LEU A 571 -16.68 14.75 -25.88
CA LEU A 571 -16.66 13.31 -25.68
C LEU A 571 -18.07 12.79 -25.37
N HIS A 572 -18.82 13.48 -24.51
CA HIS A 572 -20.20 13.14 -24.20
C HIS A 572 -21.13 13.25 -25.42
N GLY A 573 -20.92 14.26 -26.28
CA GLY A 573 -21.68 14.39 -27.53
C GLY A 573 -21.42 13.26 -28.54
N LYS A 574 -20.20 12.70 -28.55
CA LYS A 574 -19.81 11.60 -29.45
C LYS A 574 -20.09 10.20 -28.87
N SER A 575 -19.92 10.04 -27.56
CA SER A 575 -20.06 8.78 -26.82
C SER A 575 -20.56 9.05 -25.38
N PRO A 576 -21.87 9.23 -25.20
CA PRO A 576 -22.46 9.46 -23.88
C PRO A 576 -22.41 8.17 -23.06
N SER A 577 -21.81 8.21 -21.87
CA SER A 577 -21.68 7.08 -20.93
C SER A 577 -21.89 7.53 -19.50
N GLY A 578 -22.11 6.60 -18.56
CA GLY A 578 -22.21 6.94 -17.13
C GLY A 578 -20.99 7.70 -16.65
N TYR A 579 -19.81 7.25 -17.10
CA TYR A 579 -18.53 7.89 -16.86
C TYR A 579 -18.43 9.33 -17.39
N THR A 580 -18.75 9.60 -18.66
CA THR A 580 -18.66 10.98 -19.19
C THR A 580 -19.62 11.92 -18.49
N CYS A 581 -20.80 11.41 -18.11
CA CYS A 581 -21.77 12.14 -17.29
C CYS A 581 -21.20 12.44 -15.89
N THR A 582 -20.60 11.48 -15.19
CA THR A 582 -19.95 11.76 -13.89
C THR A 582 -18.81 12.74 -13.99
N SER A 583 -17.94 12.64 -14.99
CA SER A 583 -16.82 13.59 -15.15
C SER A 583 -17.31 15.00 -15.45
N LEU A 584 -18.41 15.15 -16.19
CA LEU A 584 -19.08 16.44 -16.37
C LEU A 584 -19.70 16.93 -15.07
N GLY A 585 -20.35 16.04 -14.31
CA GLY A 585 -20.85 16.30 -12.95
C GLY A 585 -19.77 16.84 -12.03
N ASP A 586 -18.60 16.19 -12.00
CA ASP A 586 -17.43 16.59 -11.24
C ASP A 586 -16.88 17.94 -11.71
N THR A 587 -16.72 18.11 -13.02
CA THR A 587 -16.17 19.36 -13.59
C THR A 587 -17.09 20.54 -13.28
N TYR A 588 -18.41 20.38 -13.45
CA TYR A 588 -19.37 21.42 -13.12
C TYR A 588 -19.49 21.66 -11.62
N GLY A 589 -19.57 20.60 -10.82
CA GLY A 589 -19.83 20.68 -9.38
C GLY A 589 -18.61 21.10 -8.57
N ARG A 590 -17.43 20.53 -8.84
CA ARG A 590 -16.20 20.79 -8.08
C ARG A 590 -15.46 22.02 -8.57
N ILE A 591 -15.39 22.20 -9.90
CA ILE A 591 -14.51 23.24 -10.48
C ILE A 591 -15.29 24.48 -10.87
N LYS A 592 -16.41 24.34 -11.59
CA LYS A 592 -17.23 25.48 -12.02
C LYS A 592 -18.23 25.95 -10.98
N LYS A 593 -18.50 25.13 -9.96
CA LYS A 593 -19.53 25.36 -8.93
C LYS A 593 -20.93 25.59 -9.52
N ASP A 594 -21.21 24.97 -10.67
CA ASP A 594 -22.54 24.95 -11.30
C ASP A 594 -23.27 23.68 -10.86
N TYR A 595 -23.84 23.73 -9.65
CA TYR A 595 -24.50 22.58 -9.03
C TYR A 595 -25.74 22.12 -9.80
N GLY A 596 -26.43 23.03 -10.51
CA GLY A 596 -27.59 22.69 -11.33
C GLY A 596 -27.20 21.81 -12.51
N LYS A 597 -26.15 22.18 -13.25
CA LYS A 597 -25.60 21.33 -14.32
C LYS A 597 -24.97 20.06 -13.77
N ALA A 598 -24.25 20.15 -12.64
CA ALA A 598 -23.67 18.98 -12.00
C ALA A 598 -24.76 17.94 -11.68
N LEU A 599 -25.87 18.38 -11.09
CA LEU A 599 -27.02 17.53 -10.79
C LEU A 599 -27.60 16.89 -12.04
N GLN A 600 -27.78 17.68 -13.11
CA GLN A 600 -28.30 17.18 -14.39
C GLN A 600 -27.46 16.00 -14.89
N TYR A 601 -26.13 16.15 -14.94
CA TYR A 601 -25.25 15.09 -15.44
C TYR A 601 -25.16 13.90 -14.47
N TYR A 602 -25.14 14.10 -13.15
CA TYR A 602 -25.16 12.98 -12.22
C TYR A 602 -26.46 12.17 -12.27
N LEU A 603 -27.60 12.84 -12.44
CA LEU A 603 -28.88 12.16 -12.65
C LEU A 603 -28.91 11.42 -13.98
N GLU A 604 -28.36 12.03 -15.04
CA GLU A 604 -28.24 11.40 -16.35
C GLU A 604 -27.33 10.17 -16.32
N ALA A 605 -26.28 10.17 -15.48
CA ALA A 605 -25.41 9.02 -15.31
C ALA A 605 -26.14 7.80 -14.69
N ARG A 606 -27.24 8.00 -13.94
CA ARG A 606 -27.92 6.91 -13.23
C ARG A 606 -28.42 5.85 -14.22
N GLY A 607 -28.08 4.59 -13.94
CA GLY A 607 -28.52 3.44 -14.73
C GLY A 607 -27.88 3.35 -16.12
N LYS A 608 -26.90 4.20 -16.45
CA LYS A 608 -26.08 4.05 -17.65
C LYS A 608 -24.94 3.06 -17.42
N HIS A 609 -24.52 2.40 -18.51
CA HIS A 609 -23.41 1.44 -18.52
C HIS A 609 -22.07 2.09 -18.13
N GLY A 610 -21.19 1.29 -17.52
CA GLY A 610 -19.81 1.70 -17.22
C GLY A 610 -19.56 2.38 -15.87
N LEU A 611 -20.24 1.89 -14.82
CA LEU A 611 -20.35 2.49 -13.46
C LEU A 611 -21.30 3.67 -13.45
N THR A 612 -22.34 3.62 -12.58
CA THR A 612 -22.82 4.74 -11.74
C THR A 612 -24.08 4.45 -10.92
N ASP A 613 -23.87 4.17 -9.64
CA ASP A 613 -24.79 4.59 -8.56
C ASP A 613 -24.24 5.91 -8.00
N CYS A 614 -24.55 7.04 -8.63
CA CYS A 614 -24.13 8.38 -8.19
C CYS A 614 -24.89 8.87 -6.94
N LEU A 615 -25.47 7.98 -6.14
CA LEU A 615 -26.40 8.39 -5.09
C LEU A 615 -25.74 9.31 -4.08
N TRP A 616 -24.48 9.02 -3.75
CA TRP A 616 -23.67 9.89 -2.92
C TRP A 616 -23.49 11.28 -3.54
N ASP A 617 -23.02 11.36 -4.80
CA ASP A 617 -22.78 12.63 -5.48
C ASP A 617 -24.07 13.44 -5.67
N VAL A 618 -25.17 12.78 -6.00
CA VAL A 618 -26.49 13.39 -6.12
C VAL A 618 -26.98 13.91 -4.77
N GLY A 619 -26.82 13.11 -3.71
CA GLY A 619 -27.11 13.53 -2.33
C GLY A 619 -26.32 14.77 -1.93
N ASP A 620 -25.01 14.78 -2.21
CA ASP A 620 -24.11 15.91 -1.94
C ASP A 620 -24.51 17.16 -2.72
N ILE A 621 -24.89 17.03 -4.00
CA ILE A 621 -25.34 18.16 -4.80
C ILE A 621 -26.70 18.68 -4.32
N TYR A 622 -27.66 17.82 -3.96
CA TYR A 622 -28.91 18.27 -3.35
C TYR A 622 -28.69 18.97 -2.01
N LEU A 623 -27.73 18.48 -1.20
CA LEU A 623 -27.35 19.12 0.05
C LEU A 623 -26.81 20.54 -0.20
N LYS A 624 -25.94 20.70 -1.21
CA LYS A 624 -25.39 22.01 -1.64
C LYS A 624 -26.46 22.95 -2.20
N LEU A 625 -27.45 22.41 -2.91
CA LEU A 625 -28.62 23.16 -3.40
C LEU A 625 -29.62 23.51 -2.28
N GLY A 626 -29.43 22.99 -1.06
CA GLY A 626 -30.33 23.21 0.07
C GLY A 626 -31.59 22.33 0.05
N GLU A 627 -31.67 21.35 -0.85
CA GLU A 627 -32.80 20.42 -0.97
C GLU A 627 -32.66 19.24 0.00
N MET A 628 -32.73 19.54 1.30
CA MET A 628 -32.44 18.61 2.41
C MET A 628 -33.21 17.28 2.33
N ALA A 629 -34.51 17.33 1.99
CA ALA A 629 -35.34 16.13 1.90
C ALA A 629 -34.87 15.18 0.80
N LYS A 630 -34.46 15.71 -0.37
CA LYS A 630 -33.92 14.89 -1.45
C LYS A 630 -32.53 14.38 -1.10
N ALA A 631 -31.65 15.24 -0.58
CA ALA A 631 -30.32 14.83 -0.14
C ALA A 631 -30.38 13.61 0.79
N ARG A 632 -31.25 13.67 1.80
CA ARG A 632 -31.47 12.56 2.75
C ARG A 632 -31.94 11.29 2.06
N GLN A 633 -32.95 11.39 1.19
CA GLN A 633 -33.47 10.25 0.44
C GLN A 633 -32.37 9.54 -0.37
N TYR A 634 -31.50 10.30 -1.04
CA TYR A 634 -30.41 9.74 -1.83
C TYR A 634 -29.32 9.09 -0.95
N PHE A 635 -29.01 9.69 0.20
CA PHE A 635 -28.09 9.09 1.16
C PHE A 635 -28.66 7.80 1.79
N GLU A 636 -29.95 7.74 2.08
CA GLU A 636 -30.61 6.52 2.56
C GLU A 636 -30.65 5.43 1.48
N GLU A 637 -30.92 5.79 0.22
CA GLU A 637 -30.85 4.86 -0.90
C GLU A 637 -29.42 4.31 -1.06
N TYR A 638 -28.41 5.16 -0.91
CA TYR A 638 -27.00 4.76 -0.93
C TYR A 638 -26.70 3.79 0.22
N ALA A 639 -27.03 4.17 1.47
CA ALA A 639 -26.84 3.35 2.66
C ALA A 639 -27.46 1.95 2.50
N GLY A 640 -28.71 1.89 2.01
CA GLY A 640 -29.43 0.64 1.81
C GLY A 640 -28.83 -0.28 0.74
N LYS A 641 -28.13 0.28 -0.25
CA LYS A 641 -27.49 -0.50 -1.33
C LYS A 641 -26.07 -0.92 -1.01
N THR A 642 -25.29 -0.08 -0.34
CA THR A 642 -23.86 -0.30 -0.10
C THR A 642 -23.57 -0.89 1.28
N GLY A 643 -24.48 -0.70 2.25
CA GLY A 643 -24.18 -0.96 3.67
C GLY A 643 -23.12 -0.03 4.24
N ASP A 644 -22.82 1.08 3.55
CA ASP A 644 -21.80 2.04 3.95
C ASP A 644 -22.31 2.93 5.09
N ASN A 645 -21.66 2.82 6.26
CA ASN A 645 -22.06 3.57 7.45
C ASN A 645 -21.54 5.02 7.45
N TYR A 646 -20.57 5.39 6.61
CA TYR A 646 -20.02 6.75 6.56
C TYR A 646 -21.03 7.77 6.03
N VAL A 647 -22.04 7.31 5.29
CA VAL A 647 -23.13 8.17 4.79
C VAL A 647 -24.00 8.72 5.92
N TYR A 648 -24.05 8.05 7.07
CA TYR A 648 -24.89 8.48 8.20
C TYR A 648 -24.45 9.81 8.80
N ASP A 649 -23.20 10.23 8.63
CA ASP A 649 -22.76 11.55 9.08
C ASP A 649 -23.49 12.67 8.32
N ARG A 650 -23.75 12.47 7.01
CA ARG A 650 -24.56 13.37 6.18
C ARG A 650 -26.04 13.31 6.54
N ILE A 651 -26.57 12.12 6.83
CA ILE A 651 -27.96 11.94 7.25
C ILE A 651 -28.20 12.65 8.59
N LEU A 652 -27.32 12.43 9.57
CA LEU A 652 -27.37 13.08 10.88
C LEU A 652 -27.34 14.60 10.77
N PHE A 653 -26.47 15.13 9.91
CA PHE A 653 -26.41 16.56 9.63
C PHE A 653 -27.73 17.13 9.10
N ILE A 654 -28.35 16.43 8.15
CA ILE A 654 -29.65 16.81 7.62
C ILE A 654 -30.71 16.74 8.72
N ASP A 655 -30.71 15.71 9.55
CA ASP A 655 -31.70 15.54 10.60
C ASP A 655 -31.59 16.62 11.68
N MET A 656 -30.37 17.06 12.01
CA MET A 656 -30.15 18.23 12.87
C MET A 656 -30.68 19.52 12.25
N LEU A 657 -30.44 19.75 10.95
CA LEU A 657 -30.89 20.96 10.26
C LEU A 657 -32.40 20.99 10.01
N THR A 658 -33.06 19.84 9.96
CA THR A 658 -34.49 19.70 9.68
C THR A 658 -35.32 19.39 10.93
N GLY A 659 -34.68 19.23 12.09
CA GLY A 659 -35.36 18.97 13.36
C GLY A 659 -36.00 17.58 13.44
N LYS A 660 -35.45 16.58 12.73
CA LYS A 660 -35.95 15.20 12.69
C LYS A 660 -35.42 14.38 13.87
N HIS A 661 -35.74 14.83 15.08
CA HIS A 661 -35.16 14.31 16.32
C HIS A 661 -35.27 12.78 16.49
N LYS A 662 -36.44 12.19 16.25
CA LYS A 662 -36.62 10.73 16.36
C LYS A 662 -35.75 9.93 15.38
N ALA A 663 -35.64 10.41 14.14
CA ALA A 663 -34.80 9.77 13.13
C ALA A 663 -33.32 9.90 13.51
N LEU A 664 -32.92 11.08 13.99
CA LEU A 664 -31.55 11.33 14.46
C LEU A 664 -31.14 10.37 15.58
N GLU A 665 -31.99 10.05 16.54
CA GLU A 665 -31.66 9.07 17.60
C GLU A 665 -31.44 7.65 17.05
N GLU A 666 -32.17 7.27 16.00
CA GLU A 666 -32.03 5.98 15.33
C GLU A 666 -30.77 5.97 14.45
N ASP A 667 -30.58 7.00 13.65
CA ASP A 667 -29.44 7.15 12.72
C ASP A 667 -28.10 7.34 13.46
N LEU A 668 -28.12 7.90 14.67
CA LEU A 668 -26.91 8.05 15.51
C LEU A 668 -26.38 6.70 16.04
N LYS A 669 -27.24 5.67 16.05
CA LYS A 669 -26.83 4.29 16.33
C LYS A 669 -26.17 3.64 15.11
N LEU A 670 -26.53 4.09 13.90
CA LEU A 670 -26.05 3.57 12.62
C LEU A 670 -24.76 4.27 12.14
N SER A 671 -24.47 5.49 12.61
CA SER A 671 -23.21 6.20 12.34
C SER A 671 -21.94 5.58 12.95
N GLY A 672 -22.05 4.36 13.49
CA GLY A 672 -20.92 3.60 14.01
C GLY A 672 -20.07 4.39 15.01
N ASN A 673 -18.80 4.57 14.68
CA ASN A 673 -17.77 5.17 15.52
C ASN A 673 -17.38 6.59 15.11
N SER A 674 -18.06 7.22 14.14
CA SER A 674 -17.77 8.57 13.66
C SER A 674 -17.80 9.65 14.77
N PHE A 675 -18.51 9.39 15.86
CA PHE A 675 -18.64 10.30 17.01
C PHE A 675 -18.38 9.58 18.35
N THR A 676 -17.65 10.24 19.27
CA THR A 676 -17.44 9.75 20.65
C THR A 676 -18.75 9.80 21.46
N PRO A 677 -18.89 9.07 22.59
CA PRO A 677 -20.06 9.17 23.45
C PRO A 677 -20.36 10.60 23.91
N GLU A 678 -19.33 11.40 24.21
CA GLU A 678 -19.47 12.81 24.59
C GLU A 678 -20.02 13.63 23.42
N GLN A 679 -19.51 13.41 22.21
CA GLN A 679 -19.98 14.08 21.00
C GLN A 679 -21.40 13.67 20.61
N LYS A 680 -21.74 12.37 20.75
CA LYS A 680 -23.11 11.89 20.61
C LYS A 680 -24.02 12.53 21.66
N GLY A 681 -23.55 12.70 22.88
CA GLY A 681 -24.25 13.44 23.94
C GLY A 681 -24.49 14.90 23.59
N ILE A 682 -23.53 15.58 22.93
CA ILE A 682 -23.69 16.95 22.44
C ILE A 682 -24.68 17.00 21.27
N ILE A 683 -24.55 16.11 20.29
CA ILE A 683 -25.49 15.99 19.16
C ILE A 683 -26.92 15.82 19.70
N LEU A 684 -27.10 14.91 20.67
CA LEU A 684 -28.38 14.70 21.33
C LEU A 684 -28.82 15.92 22.16
N LYS A 685 -27.92 16.62 22.86
CA LYS A 685 -28.26 17.86 23.60
C LYS A 685 -28.84 18.93 22.67
N PHE A 686 -28.25 19.12 21.49
CA PHE A 686 -28.74 20.10 20.52
C PHE A 686 -29.90 19.57 19.66
N ALA A 687 -30.18 18.27 19.70
CA ALA A 687 -31.34 17.65 19.06
C ALA A 687 -32.57 17.50 19.97
N ASP A 688 -32.38 17.25 21.28
CA ASP A 688 -33.43 17.14 22.31
C ASP A 688 -33.88 18.54 22.74
N ILE A 689 -34.59 19.19 21.82
CA ILE A 689 -35.22 20.47 22.07
C ILE A 689 -36.64 20.20 22.56
N ASN A 690 -36.77 19.66 23.77
CA ASN A 690 -37.98 19.81 24.58
C ASN A 690 -38.24 21.28 25.01
N THR A 691 -37.67 22.27 24.30
CA THR A 691 -38.12 23.67 24.34
C THR A 691 -39.09 23.89 23.17
N PRO A 692 -40.41 23.82 23.37
CA PRO A 692 -41.38 23.88 22.29
C PRO A 692 -41.32 25.23 21.57
N GLY A 693 -41.06 25.18 20.25
CA GLY A 693 -41.38 26.28 19.33
C GLY A 693 -40.25 27.23 18.95
N ARG A 694 -39.17 27.34 19.73
CA ARG A 694 -38.17 28.40 19.49
C ARG A 694 -37.57 28.35 18.09
N PHE A 695 -37.09 27.19 17.64
CA PHE A 695 -36.50 26.99 16.30
C PHE A 695 -37.45 26.34 15.30
N LYS A 696 -38.74 26.20 15.62
CA LYS A 696 -39.71 25.56 14.73
C LYS A 696 -39.75 26.23 13.36
N GLU A 697 -39.64 27.55 13.33
CA GLU A 697 -39.62 28.31 12.09
C GLU A 697 -38.31 28.11 11.32
N PHE A 698 -37.15 28.06 11.99
CA PHE A 698 -35.88 27.70 11.37
C PHE A 698 -35.96 26.33 10.69
N PHE A 699 -36.39 25.30 11.40
CA PHE A 699 -36.52 23.95 10.84
C PHE A 699 -37.54 23.92 9.69
N ARG A 700 -38.66 24.62 9.82
CA ARG A 700 -39.67 24.74 8.75
C ARG A 700 -39.11 25.44 7.50
N LEU A 701 -38.19 26.38 7.66
CA LEU A 701 -37.52 27.05 6.54
C LEU A 701 -36.48 26.12 5.90
N MET A 702 -35.67 25.44 6.71
CA MET A 702 -34.69 24.46 6.25
C MET A 702 -35.32 23.26 5.53
N ASP A 703 -36.41 22.72 6.06
CA ASP A 703 -37.16 21.60 5.47
C ASP A 703 -37.81 21.99 4.12
N LYS A 704 -38.08 23.29 3.92
CA LYS A 704 -38.54 23.84 2.63
C LYS A 704 -37.40 24.33 1.72
N GLY A 705 -36.14 24.12 2.09
CA GLY A 705 -34.98 24.63 1.36
C GLY A 705 -34.85 26.17 1.32
N ARG A 706 -35.58 26.89 2.18
CA ARG A 706 -35.59 28.36 2.27
C ARG A 706 -34.45 28.85 3.16
N ARG A 707 -33.23 28.51 2.76
CA ARG A 707 -32.02 28.65 3.58
C ARG A 707 -31.65 30.09 3.92
N SER A 708 -31.70 31.02 2.96
CA SER A 708 -31.40 32.44 3.20
C SER A 708 -32.35 33.04 4.25
N GLU A 709 -33.61 32.64 4.21
CA GLU A 709 -34.60 33.07 5.20
C GLU A 709 -34.37 32.42 6.58
N ALA A 710 -33.93 31.17 6.61
CA ALA A 710 -33.54 30.52 7.86
C ALA A 710 -32.35 31.25 8.51
N GLU A 711 -31.39 31.72 7.71
CA GLU A 711 -30.25 32.51 8.19
C GLU A 711 -30.67 33.88 8.71
N GLU A 712 -31.54 34.60 7.99
CA GLU A 712 -32.12 35.87 8.45
C GLU A 712 -32.91 35.71 9.75
N TRP A 713 -33.74 34.67 9.81
CA TRP A 713 -34.51 34.34 11.00
C TRP A 713 -33.58 34.04 12.19
N LEU A 714 -32.46 33.33 11.93
CA LEU A 714 -31.47 32.98 12.95
C LEU A 714 -30.73 34.22 13.47
N LYS A 715 -30.42 35.19 12.61
CA LYS A 715 -29.82 36.49 13.02
C LYS A 715 -30.70 37.24 14.02
N ALA A 716 -32.02 37.13 13.90
CA ALA A 716 -33.00 37.76 14.79
C ALA A 716 -33.18 37.05 16.15
N GLN A 717 -32.55 35.90 16.38
CA GLN A 717 -32.64 35.18 17.66
C GLN A 717 -31.69 35.75 18.72
N PRO A 718 -31.98 35.56 20.03
CA PRO A 718 -31.04 35.88 21.11
C PRO A 718 -29.71 35.15 20.95
N ASP A 719 -28.61 35.82 21.31
CA ASP A 719 -27.26 35.22 21.30
C ASP A 719 -27.10 34.22 22.44
N ASP A 720 -27.17 32.93 22.11
CA ASP A 720 -26.94 31.81 23.01
C ASP A 720 -26.33 30.59 22.30
N GLU A 721 -26.04 29.54 23.06
CA GLU A 721 -25.39 28.32 22.56
C GLU A 721 -26.15 27.66 21.39
N PHE A 722 -27.48 27.75 21.34
CA PHE A 722 -28.29 27.16 20.26
C PHE A 722 -28.20 27.98 18.98
N LYS A 723 -28.34 29.31 19.06
CA LYS A 723 -28.16 30.19 17.88
C LYS A 723 -26.76 29.97 17.30
N VAL A 724 -25.74 29.93 18.16
CA VAL A 724 -24.35 29.76 17.77
C VAL A 724 -24.12 28.38 17.11
N PHE A 725 -24.67 27.32 17.69
CA PHE A 725 -24.60 25.98 17.10
C PHE A 725 -25.23 25.95 15.70
N TYR A 726 -26.46 26.45 15.55
CA TYR A 726 -27.14 26.45 14.25
C TYR A 726 -26.54 27.45 13.24
N GLN A 727 -25.88 28.51 13.71
CA GLN A 727 -25.08 29.38 12.85
C GLN A 727 -23.85 28.64 12.34
N GLY A 728 -23.19 27.85 13.20
CA GLY A 728 -22.13 26.93 12.81
C GLY A 728 -22.61 25.93 11.76
N MET A 729 -23.74 25.25 12.01
CA MET A 729 -24.33 24.29 11.07
C MET A 729 -24.72 24.92 9.72
N LEU A 730 -25.32 26.12 9.73
CA LEU A 730 -25.59 26.87 8.50
C LEU A 730 -24.31 27.33 7.79
N ALA A 731 -23.28 27.73 8.55
CA ALA A 731 -21.97 28.06 7.98
C ALA A 731 -21.38 26.83 7.31
N LEU A 732 -21.47 25.64 7.91
CA LEU A 732 -21.02 24.38 7.30
C LEU A 732 -21.69 24.14 5.94
N THR A 733 -22.98 24.45 5.81
CA THR A 733 -23.65 24.39 4.50
C THR A 733 -23.13 25.40 3.45
N TYR A 734 -22.40 26.48 3.85
CA TYR A 734 -21.82 27.51 2.98
C TYR A 734 -20.36 27.23 2.60
N LEU A 735 -19.68 26.33 3.32
CA LEU A 735 -18.22 26.14 3.21
C LEU A 735 -17.73 25.53 1.90
N VAL A 736 -18.63 25.12 1.01
CA VAL A 736 -18.28 24.63 -0.33
C VAL A 736 -17.90 25.79 -1.29
N ASP A 737 -18.24 27.04 -0.97
CA ASP A 737 -18.12 28.16 -1.92
C ASP A 737 -16.84 29.02 -1.80
N GLU A 738 -16.10 29.04 -0.69
CA GLU A 738 -14.97 30.00 -0.49
C GLU A 738 -13.64 29.41 0.06
N GLY A 739 -13.53 28.10 0.27
CA GLY A 739 -12.36 27.46 0.89
C GLY A 739 -12.34 27.57 2.42
N SER A 740 -11.21 27.30 3.09
CA SER A 740 -11.12 27.17 4.56
C SER A 740 -11.31 28.48 5.36
N LYS A 741 -11.40 29.64 4.71
CA LYS A 741 -11.46 30.96 5.39
C LYS A 741 -12.75 31.22 6.19
N PRO A 742 -13.97 31.00 5.67
CA PRO A 742 -15.19 31.25 6.44
C PRO A 742 -15.33 30.29 7.64
N TYR A 743 -14.68 29.13 7.57
CA TYR A 743 -14.63 28.15 8.65
C TYR A 743 -13.72 28.59 9.79
N GLN A 744 -12.54 29.11 9.48
CA GLN A 744 -11.66 29.76 10.46
C GLN A 744 -12.34 30.97 11.11
N GLU A 745 -13.16 31.71 10.37
CA GLU A 745 -13.99 32.78 10.94
C GLU A 745 -15.11 32.26 11.84
N ALA A 746 -15.82 31.19 11.45
CA ALA A 746 -16.81 30.53 12.29
C ALA A 746 -16.19 29.97 13.57
N GLY A 747 -15.05 29.28 13.47
CA GLY A 747 -14.26 28.78 14.60
C GLY A 747 -13.73 29.90 15.50
N LYS A 748 -13.29 31.04 14.92
CA LYS A 748 -12.91 32.24 15.70
C LYS A 748 -14.10 32.86 16.41
N LYS A 749 -15.27 32.95 15.78
CA LYS A 749 -16.52 33.43 16.40
C LYS A 749 -16.97 32.51 17.53
N LEU A 750 -16.93 31.19 17.32
CA LEU A 750 -17.21 30.17 18.33
C LEU A 750 -16.27 30.29 19.55
N LYS A 751 -14.96 30.41 19.32
CA LYS A 751 -13.96 30.62 20.39
C LYS A 751 -14.15 31.96 21.12
N ALA A 752 -14.48 33.03 20.40
CA ALA A 752 -14.70 34.36 20.98
C ALA A 752 -15.93 34.41 21.90
N MET A 753 -16.88 33.49 21.73
CA MET A 753 -18.10 33.39 22.53
C MET A 753 -17.95 32.47 23.77
N GLN A 754 -16.73 32.00 24.09
CA GLN A 754 -16.46 31.04 25.17
C GLN A 754 -17.31 29.76 25.07
N ALA A 755 -17.64 29.32 23.86
CA ALA A 755 -18.34 28.06 23.65
C ALA A 755 -17.50 26.88 24.17
N ASP A 756 -18.19 25.83 24.63
CA ASP A 756 -17.57 24.59 25.10
C ASP A 756 -16.59 24.04 24.04
N ALA A 757 -15.37 23.71 24.45
CA ALA A 757 -14.35 23.19 23.54
C ALA A 757 -14.82 21.92 22.81
N VAL A 758 -15.61 21.08 23.48
CA VAL A 758 -16.17 19.85 22.92
C VAL A 758 -17.26 20.17 21.88
N LEU A 759 -18.02 21.24 22.06
CA LEU A 759 -19.01 21.72 21.07
C LEU A 759 -18.32 22.18 19.78
N VAL A 760 -17.24 22.95 19.91
CA VAL A 760 -16.44 23.41 18.78
C VAL A 760 -15.80 22.23 18.05
N ASP A 761 -15.28 21.24 18.78
CA ASP A 761 -14.73 20.02 18.19
C ASP A 761 -15.79 19.14 17.52
N THR A 762 -17.01 19.10 18.06
CA THR A 762 -18.13 18.35 17.46
C THR A 762 -18.54 18.97 16.12
N LEU A 763 -18.75 20.29 16.08
CA LEU A 763 -19.02 21.02 14.83
C LEU A 763 -17.88 20.88 13.82
N ARG A 764 -16.64 20.86 14.32
CA ARG A 764 -15.46 20.64 13.51
C ARG A 764 -15.46 19.28 12.82
N LEU A 765 -15.73 18.22 13.58
CA LEU A 765 -15.76 16.86 13.04
C LEU A 765 -16.90 16.66 12.07
N MET A 766 -18.08 17.23 12.34
CA MET A 766 -19.18 17.24 11.36
C MET A 766 -18.77 17.95 10.08
N GLY A 767 -18.25 19.19 10.17
CA GLY A 767 -17.81 19.94 9.01
C GLY A 767 -16.77 19.19 8.18
N LYS A 768 -15.83 18.54 8.86
CA LYS A 768 -14.80 17.71 8.26
C LYS A 768 -15.38 16.48 7.55
N SER A 769 -16.18 15.67 8.25
CA SER A 769 -16.76 14.42 7.71
C SER A 769 -17.67 14.68 6.50
N ILE A 770 -18.44 15.76 6.54
CA ILE A 770 -19.45 16.05 5.52
C ILE A 770 -18.83 16.71 4.29
N PHE A 771 -17.90 17.65 4.49
CA PHE A 771 -17.41 18.50 3.40
C PHE A 771 -15.94 18.27 3.03
N GLY A 772 -15.21 17.39 3.74
CA GLY A 772 -13.81 17.08 3.46
C GLY A 772 -12.88 18.29 3.60
N LEU A 773 -13.24 19.27 4.44
CA LEU A 773 -12.51 20.52 4.62
C LEU A 773 -11.66 20.48 5.89
N GLU A 774 -10.36 20.65 5.71
CA GLU A 774 -9.39 20.89 6.79
C GLU A 774 -9.57 22.28 7.45
N PHE A 775 -9.15 22.36 8.71
CA PHE A 775 -9.24 23.54 9.58
C PHE A 775 -7.90 24.25 9.75
#